data_AF-A0A1I1VQD4-F1
#
_entry.id   AF-A0A1I1VQD4-F1
#
_cell.length_a   1.000
_cell.length_b   1.000
_cell.length_c   1.000
_cell.angle_alpha   90.00
_cell.angle_beta   90.00
_cell.angle_gamma   90.00
#
_symmetry.space_group_name_H-M   'P 1'
#
loop_
_entity.id
_entity.type
_entity.pdbx_description
1 polymer ?
#
loop_
_entity_poly.entity_id
_entity_poly.type
_entity_poly.pdbx_seq_one_letter_code
_entity_poly.pdbx_strand_id
1 'polypeptide(L)'
;MFDPTSGLLALLVAVFASAGLLVAALGGAPQLRGLAQAFRPSRARLRLWAGAGLGAVVGAAFALAVGGPGALAWWWLAGLLGAGLHWAEARLGDGEADDVSRSSGRFGHVLKFLSACAGLAAALAAGGLLLAQQGGEVLRDGLGLAPWAAGPLLAAIVLALALVARRRPDGDDLAGVGLLAGFALVAWATLALAALLAAPGALAAGLSTMVEEAWTGEAALAGALAAAGQAVLWSSFAAGPGTGGAEGGDPAEPAERVVAVAPLTAAAATLAGLLVLAGGDPRAPVFSVEPSALPGAPAGAVALEQHLGVGLQPSDYGQTIVLADGLGLEPGKRYEVVLRADPRGHRAGEIIPGDNLVVVPAYAVAADVDTVILRDKDPARAGNPGFDVHVACTREHVKTRVGEFYKLRPRDPNINLFQLMRARDLDGPYVPLRDYHFVASVRATVTLGSNQTRHLLYEEPRPDDAPADPSLRELVTLNYAGPYLDPGGATEAPPLAFVGAPGAALALDQRVHLRLDPPTRGLELGFVNRLGELEVPPWDLLAGATFAVLPHRDDPQLDLRVPVQSRLAFGRLRFTSADPAIAFSELAKTHPEHGVPRLVPPSHRFAAEVRAPTRVPPPRPAGFVLIPLHRDLRPTGNPGYSLYTPHPAELLLAGMQAPVRDQFGAAQVLPGLHAALGQAGSVAGGLVLGALTLAGLMFWLRRSQRFAARCFGGGEAGAALVFLVCVVAGPACDPAALLRIAVPSVALCAVLGLTGILVRLPQLRRR
;
A
#
# COMPACT_ATOMS: atom_id res chain seq x y z
N MET A 1 47.54 0.99 13.36
CA MET A 1 46.24 1.68 13.29
C MET A 1 45.20 0.56 13.17
N PHE A 2 44.63 0.14 14.30
CA PHE A 2 43.65 -0.95 14.35
C PHE A 2 42.29 -0.38 13.93
N ASP A 3 41.64 -0.99 12.94
CA ASP A 3 40.32 -0.60 12.49
C ASP A 3 39.29 -0.91 13.61
N PRO A 4 38.66 0.10 14.23
CA PRO A 4 37.73 -0.10 15.35
C PRO A 4 36.50 -0.93 14.97
N THR A 5 36.18 -1.05 13.68
CA THR A 5 35.06 -1.87 13.19
C THR A 5 35.34 -3.37 13.35
N SER A 6 36.58 -3.80 13.12
CA SER A 6 36.99 -5.22 13.23
C SER A 6 37.02 -5.73 14.68
N GLY A 7 37.42 -4.87 15.63
CA GLY A 7 37.39 -5.18 17.06
C GLY A 7 35.97 -5.24 17.64
N LEU A 8 35.08 -4.35 17.17
CA LEU A 8 33.66 -4.36 17.55
C LEU A 8 32.93 -5.58 16.96
N LEU A 9 33.25 -5.97 15.73
CA LEU A 9 32.67 -7.14 15.07
C LEU A 9 33.14 -8.45 15.71
N ALA A 10 34.39 -8.53 16.15
CA ALA A 10 34.90 -9.66 16.94
C ALA A 10 34.28 -9.72 18.35
N LEU A 11 34.08 -8.56 19.00
CA LEU A 11 33.39 -8.46 20.29
C LEU A 11 31.91 -8.86 20.16
N LEU A 12 31.25 -8.50 19.06
CA LEU A 12 29.84 -8.83 18.80
C LEU A 12 29.64 -10.28 18.38
N VAL A 13 30.51 -10.84 17.54
CA VAL A 13 30.53 -12.30 17.28
C VAL A 13 30.81 -13.04 18.58
N ALA A 14 31.70 -12.52 19.43
CA ALA A 14 31.92 -13.09 20.76
C ALA A 14 30.68 -12.94 21.65
N VAL A 15 29.93 -11.83 21.64
CA VAL A 15 28.69 -11.66 22.43
C VAL A 15 27.55 -12.51 21.89
N PHE A 16 27.38 -12.66 20.57
CA PHE A 16 26.39 -13.55 19.95
C PHE A 16 26.74 -15.02 20.13
N ALA A 17 28.02 -15.37 19.98
CA ALA A 17 28.52 -16.70 20.30
C ALA A 17 28.41 -16.96 21.81
N SER A 18 28.62 -15.96 22.68
CA SER A 18 28.48 -16.08 24.13
C SER A 18 27.03 -16.18 24.56
N ALA A 19 26.10 -15.47 23.92
CA ALA A 19 24.66 -15.55 24.18
C ALA A 19 24.07 -16.85 23.61
N GLY A 20 24.52 -17.28 22.42
CA GLY A 20 24.24 -18.58 21.84
C GLY A 20 24.83 -19.72 22.68
N LEU A 21 26.05 -19.57 23.19
CA LEU A 21 26.65 -20.47 24.18
C LEU A 21 25.95 -20.36 25.52
N LEU A 22 25.41 -19.21 25.94
CA LEU A 22 24.65 -19.09 27.19
C LEU A 22 23.31 -19.81 27.06
N VAL A 23 22.64 -19.69 25.91
CA VAL A 23 21.39 -20.42 25.59
C VAL A 23 21.66 -21.91 25.43
N ALA A 24 22.78 -22.31 24.82
CA ALA A 24 23.20 -23.71 24.71
C ALA A 24 23.69 -24.29 26.06
N ALA A 25 24.42 -23.52 26.86
CA ALA A 25 24.98 -23.92 28.15
C ALA A 25 23.94 -23.90 29.28
N LEU A 26 22.93 -23.02 29.21
CA LEU A 26 21.79 -23.02 30.15
C LEU A 26 20.63 -23.93 29.70
N GLY A 27 20.63 -24.43 28.45
CA GLY A 27 19.45 -25.03 27.84
C GLY A 27 19.60 -26.31 27.02
N GLY A 28 20.81 -26.79 26.71
CA GLY A 28 21.00 -27.85 25.70
C GLY A 28 20.19 -29.14 25.92
N ALA A 29 20.20 -29.70 27.14
CA ALA A 29 19.41 -30.89 27.46
C ALA A 29 17.89 -30.64 27.57
N PRO A 30 17.39 -29.62 28.32
CA PRO A 30 15.97 -29.36 28.44
C PRO A 30 15.31 -28.81 27.16
N GLN A 31 16.02 -28.07 26.30
CA GLN A 31 15.48 -27.60 25.01
C GLN A 31 15.33 -28.72 24.00
N LEU A 32 16.31 -29.63 23.90
CA LEU A 32 16.21 -30.81 23.03
C LEU A 32 15.14 -31.79 23.52
N ARG A 33 14.99 -31.97 24.84
CA ARG A 33 13.88 -32.72 25.43
C ARG A 33 12.53 -32.03 25.19
N GLY A 34 12.47 -30.71 25.33
CA GLY A 34 11.29 -29.89 25.03
C GLY A 34 10.85 -30.01 23.56
N LEU A 35 11.79 -29.96 22.61
CA LEU A 35 11.53 -30.19 21.18
C LEU A 35 11.07 -31.63 20.90
N ALA A 36 11.74 -32.64 21.46
CA ALA A 36 11.31 -34.03 21.32
C ALA A 36 9.91 -34.28 21.93
N GLN A 37 9.58 -33.59 23.02
CA GLN A 37 8.24 -33.61 23.62
C GLN A 37 7.21 -32.80 22.83
N ALA A 38 7.61 -31.73 22.15
CA ALA A 38 6.73 -30.94 21.27
C ALA A 38 6.17 -31.76 20.10
N PHE A 39 6.88 -32.81 19.68
CA PHE A 39 6.41 -33.75 18.67
C PHE A 39 5.48 -34.86 19.22
N ARG A 40 5.26 -34.99 20.54
CA ARG A 40 4.30 -35.97 21.12
C ARG A 40 2.86 -35.44 21.15
N PRO A 41 1.84 -36.26 20.84
CA PRO A 41 0.45 -35.81 20.71
C PRO A 41 -0.10 -35.32 22.04
N SER A 42 -0.48 -34.04 22.10
CA SER A 42 -1.11 -33.41 23.26
C SER A 42 -1.69 -32.03 22.92
N ARG A 43 -2.67 -31.57 23.71
CA ARG A 43 -3.24 -30.20 23.67
C ARG A 43 -2.18 -29.08 23.74
N ALA A 44 -1.05 -29.34 24.39
CA ALA A 44 0.10 -28.43 24.49
C ALA A 44 0.69 -28.04 23.13
N ARG A 45 0.59 -28.94 22.12
CA ARG A 45 1.12 -28.67 20.78
C ARG A 45 0.50 -27.45 20.12
N LEU A 46 -0.82 -27.30 20.17
CA LEU A 46 -1.48 -26.17 19.52
C LEU A 46 -0.99 -24.84 20.11
N ARG A 47 -0.77 -24.79 21.43
CA ARG A 47 -0.23 -23.60 22.11
C ARG A 47 1.19 -23.29 21.63
N LEU A 48 2.03 -24.30 21.54
CA LEU A 48 3.42 -24.18 21.08
C LEU A 48 3.52 -23.73 19.62
N TRP A 49 2.80 -24.39 18.72
CA TRP A 49 2.86 -24.11 17.28
C TRP A 49 2.10 -22.84 16.89
N ALA A 50 0.99 -22.50 17.56
CA ALA A 50 0.32 -21.22 17.34
C ALA A 50 1.14 -20.04 17.87
N GLY A 51 1.92 -20.25 18.93
CA GLY A 51 2.87 -19.25 19.48
C GLY A 51 4.04 -18.94 18.55
N ALA A 52 4.53 -19.95 17.82
CA ALA A 52 5.57 -19.81 16.80
C ALA A 52 5.02 -19.58 15.37
N GLY A 53 3.70 -19.45 15.23
CA GLY A 53 3.00 -19.42 13.94
C GLY A 53 3.00 -18.06 13.24
N LEU A 54 1.88 -17.71 12.58
CA LEU A 54 1.76 -16.52 11.73
C LEU A 54 2.18 -15.21 12.43
N GLY A 55 1.96 -15.09 13.75
CA GLY A 55 2.37 -13.90 14.51
C GLY A 55 3.87 -13.58 14.38
N ALA A 56 4.74 -14.60 14.32
CA ALA A 56 6.18 -14.44 14.10
C ALA A 56 6.51 -13.83 12.74
N VAL A 57 5.82 -14.32 11.71
CA VAL A 57 5.96 -13.85 10.32
C VAL A 57 5.50 -12.39 10.22
N VAL A 58 4.32 -12.09 10.78
CA VAL A 58 3.75 -10.72 10.81
C VAL A 58 4.65 -9.78 11.60
N GLY A 59 5.15 -10.19 12.76
CA GLY A 59 6.01 -9.38 13.62
C GLY A 59 7.33 -9.00 12.95
N ALA A 60 7.97 -9.96 12.27
CA ALA A 60 9.18 -9.70 11.49
C ALA A 60 8.92 -8.74 10.32
N ALA A 61 7.88 -9.00 9.53
CA ALA A 61 7.52 -8.15 8.41
C ALA A 61 7.11 -6.73 8.85
N PHE A 62 6.40 -6.60 9.98
CA PHE A 62 6.07 -5.30 10.57
C PHE A 62 7.32 -4.55 11.03
N ALA A 63 8.26 -5.23 11.69
CA ALA A 63 9.53 -4.62 12.11
C ALA A 63 10.28 -4.03 10.91
N LEU A 64 10.38 -4.79 9.82
CA LEU A 64 11.00 -4.35 8.57
C LEU A 64 10.24 -3.18 7.93
N ALA A 65 8.92 -3.25 7.87
CA ALA A 65 8.10 -2.19 7.31
C ALA A 65 8.21 -0.86 8.07
N VAL A 66 8.44 -0.90 9.40
CA VAL A 66 8.47 0.28 10.28
C VAL A 66 9.88 0.76 10.63
N GLY A 67 10.88 -0.11 10.67
CA GLY A 67 12.26 0.26 11.01
C GLY A 67 13.32 -0.09 9.98
N GLY A 68 12.93 -0.62 8.82
CA GLY A 68 13.86 -1.08 7.80
C GLY A 68 14.56 -2.40 8.17
N PRO A 69 15.44 -2.91 7.28
CA PRO A 69 16.28 -4.09 7.48
C PRO A 69 16.86 -4.24 8.88
N GLY A 70 17.40 -3.15 9.45
CA GLY A 70 18.04 -3.13 10.76
C GLY A 70 17.13 -3.53 11.94
N ALA A 71 15.81 -3.39 11.81
CA ALA A 71 14.87 -3.68 12.88
C ALA A 71 14.81 -5.17 13.25
N LEU A 72 15.19 -6.07 12.33
CA LEU A 72 15.17 -7.51 12.56
C LEU A 72 16.15 -7.92 13.67
N ALA A 73 17.31 -7.27 13.75
CA ALA A 73 18.32 -7.54 14.79
C ALA A 73 17.80 -7.19 16.19
N TRP A 74 17.10 -6.06 16.32
CA TRP A 74 16.46 -5.66 17.57
C TRP A 74 15.27 -6.53 17.93
N TRP A 75 14.54 -7.00 16.93
CA TRP A 75 13.48 -7.97 17.14
C TRP A 75 14.03 -9.29 17.72
N TRP A 76 15.20 -9.76 17.27
CA TRP A 76 15.87 -10.93 17.88
C TRP A 76 16.23 -10.70 19.35
N LEU A 77 16.85 -9.56 19.67
CA LEU A 77 17.24 -9.24 21.05
C LEU A 77 16.03 -9.23 21.99
N ALA A 78 14.96 -8.56 21.58
CA ALA A 78 13.75 -8.50 22.38
C ALA A 78 12.99 -9.84 22.41
N GLY A 79 13.07 -10.65 21.36
CA GLY A 79 12.58 -12.03 21.35
C GLY A 79 13.32 -12.94 22.35
N LEU A 80 14.65 -12.80 22.47
CA LEU A 80 15.42 -13.53 23.48
C LEU A 80 15.06 -13.10 24.91
N LEU A 81 14.85 -11.80 25.13
CA LEU A 81 14.41 -11.28 26.43
C LEU A 81 13.00 -11.78 26.78
N GLY A 82 12.08 -11.76 25.83
CA GLY A 82 10.72 -12.28 26.01
C GLY A 82 10.72 -13.77 26.35
N ALA A 83 11.57 -14.57 25.70
CA ALA A 83 11.74 -15.99 26.01
C ALA A 83 12.21 -16.24 27.46
N GLY A 84 13.16 -15.42 27.93
CA GLY A 84 13.63 -15.47 29.32
C GLY A 84 12.53 -15.14 30.33
N LEU A 85 11.70 -14.13 30.04
CA LEU A 85 10.53 -13.78 30.86
C LEU A 85 9.50 -14.91 30.88
N HIS A 86 9.25 -15.53 29.73
CA HIS A 86 8.35 -16.67 29.60
C HIS A 86 8.77 -17.89 30.39
N TRP A 87 10.06 -18.18 30.38
CA TRP A 87 10.61 -19.25 31.19
C TRP A 87 10.45 -18.97 32.69
N ALA A 88 10.70 -17.73 33.11
CA ALA A 88 10.49 -17.30 34.50
C ALA A 88 9.01 -17.44 34.91
N GLU A 89 8.07 -17.07 34.01
CA GLU A 89 6.63 -17.29 34.19
C GLU A 89 6.29 -18.76 34.32
N ALA A 90 6.73 -19.64 33.41
CA ALA A 90 6.40 -21.05 33.44
C ALA A 90 6.86 -21.71 34.75
N ARG A 91 8.10 -21.41 35.16
CA ARG A 91 8.69 -21.93 36.40
C ARG A 91 7.97 -21.43 37.67
N LEU A 92 7.37 -20.25 37.58
CA LEU A 92 6.52 -19.67 38.63
C LEU A 92 5.15 -20.33 38.75
N GLY A 93 4.69 -21.03 37.72
CA GLY A 93 3.37 -21.67 37.66
C GLY A 93 3.31 -23.08 38.20
N ASP A 94 4.46 -23.73 38.33
CA ASP A 94 4.59 -25.08 38.87
C ASP A 94 4.40 -25.14 40.40
N GLY A 95 4.14 -24.01 41.07
CA GLY A 95 3.74 -23.95 42.49
C GLY A 95 2.22 -23.85 42.65
N GLU A 96 1.65 -24.64 43.58
CA GLU A 96 0.22 -24.61 43.99
C GLU A 96 -0.34 -23.18 44.04
N ALA A 97 -1.04 -22.80 42.98
CA ALA A 97 -1.60 -21.46 42.85
C ALA A 97 -2.91 -21.26 43.63
N ASP A 98 -3.33 -22.28 44.38
CA ASP A 98 -4.41 -22.23 45.38
C ASP A 98 -4.02 -21.43 46.64
N ASP A 99 -2.73 -21.30 46.96
CA ASP A 99 -2.30 -20.63 48.21
C ASP A 99 -2.21 -19.09 48.06
N VAL A 100 -2.28 -18.58 46.82
CA VAL A 100 -2.08 -17.16 46.49
C VAL A 100 -3.39 -16.38 46.38
N SER A 101 -4.49 -17.00 45.95
CA SER A 101 -5.83 -16.39 46.02
C SER A 101 -6.24 -16.16 47.48
N ARG A 102 -5.86 -17.08 48.38
CA ARG A 102 -6.06 -16.94 49.82
C ARG A 102 -5.18 -15.86 50.47
N SER A 103 -3.97 -15.60 49.96
CA SER A 103 -3.02 -14.63 50.58
C SER A 103 -3.10 -13.20 50.01
N SER A 104 -3.72 -12.96 48.85
CA SER A 104 -3.81 -11.62 48.22
C SER A 104 -5.15 -10.90 48.36
N GLY A 105 -6.15 -11.53 48.97
CA GLY A 105 -7.45 -10.93 49.29
C GLY A 105 -8.20 -10.32 48.09
N ARG A 106 -8.98 -9.25 48.33
CA ARG A 106 -9.79 -8.58 47.28
C ARG A 106 -8.95 -8.05 46.10
N PHE A 107 -7.71 -7.66 46.34
CA PHE A 107 -6.82 -7.14 45.29
C PHE A 107 -6.49 -8.21 44.24
N GLY A 108 -6.25 -9.45 44.67
CA GLY A 108 -6.03 -10.58 43.76
C GLY A 108 -7.22 -10.88 42.87
N HIS A 109 -8.46 -10.78 43.40
CA HIS A 109 -9.68 -10.97 42.61
C HIS A 109 -9.89 -9.87 41.56
N VAL A 110 -9.64 -8.61 41.92
CA VAL A 110 -9.74 -7.47 40.98
C VAL A 110 -8.71 -7.61 39.86
N LEU A 111 -7.46 -7.97 40.19
CA LEU A 111 -6.42 -8.17 39.18
C LEU A 111 -6.74 -9.33 38.23
N LYS A 112 -7.30 -10.45 38.74
CA LYS A 112 -7.80 -11.57 37.92
C LYS A 112 -8.88 -11.10 36.94
N PHE A 113 -9.88 -10.36 37.41
CA PHE A 113 -10.96 -9.86 36.56
C PHE A 113 -10.47 -8.88 35.48
N LEU A 114 -9.63 -7.91 35.85
CA LEU A 114 -9.04 -6.96 34.91
C LEU A 114 -8.18 -7.67 33.87
N SER A 115 -7.40 -8.68 34.28
CA SER A 115 -6.59 -9.48 33.35
C SER A 115 -7.44 -10.31 32.39
N ALA A 116 -8.60 -10.80 32.83
CA ALA A 116 -9.54 -11.52 31.98
C ALA A 116 -10.21 -10.57 30.96
N CYS A 117 -10.58 -9.36 31.37
CA CYS A 117 -11.14 -8.34 30.48
C CYS A 117 -10.11 -7.89 29.43
N ALA A 118 -8.88 -7.61 29.86
CA ALA A 118 -7.78 -7.25 28.95
C ALA A 118 -7.46 -8.41 27.99
N GLY A 119 -7.45 -9.65 28.49
CA GLY A 119 -7.26 -10.85 27.68
C GLY A 119 -8.37 -11.06 26.65
N LEU A 120 -9.63 -10.79 27.00
CA LEU A 120 -10.76 -10.85 26.07
C LEU A 120 -10.64 -9.77 24.99
N ALA A 121 -10.31 -8.54 25.35
CA ALA A 121 -10.08 -7.45 24.41
C ALA A 121 -8.92 -7.76 23.45
N ALA A 122 -7.80 -8.25 23.98
CA ALA A 122 -6.66 -8.68 23.17
C ALA A 122 -7.01 -9.86 22.23
N ALA A 123 -7.81 -10.82 22.71
CA ALA A 123 -8.25 -11.95 21.90
C ALA A 123 -9.14 -11.51 20.73
N LEU A 124 -10.01 -10.53 20.92
CA LEU A 124 -10.86 -10.00 19.85
C LEU A 124 -10.08 -9.09 18.89
N ALA A 125 -9.27 -8.16 19.41
CA ALA A 125 -8.54 -7.18 18.62
C ALA A 125 -7.33 -7.77 17.88
N ALA A 126 -6.40 -8.40 18.61
CA ALA A 126 -5.20 -8.99 18.00
C ALA A 126 -5.47 -10.39 17.42
N GLY A 127 -6.19 -11.22 18.17
CA GLY A 127 -6.47 -12.61 17.78
C GLY A 127 -7.56 -12.78 16.74
N GLY A 128 -8.63 -11.98 16.82
CA GLY A 128 -9.77 -12.03 15.90
C GLY A 128 -9.57 -11.13 14.69
N LEU A 129 -9.56 -9.81 14.90
CA LEU A 129 -9.48 -8.82 13.82
C LEU A 129 -8.11 -8.83 13.11
N LEU A 130 -7.01 -8.53 13.83
CA LEU A 130 -5.70 -8.36 13.22
C LEU A 130 -5.18 -9.65 12.58
N LEU A 131 -5.29 -10.80 13.27
CA LEU A 131 -4.84 -12.06 12.71
C LEU A 131 -5.67 -12.49 11.48
N ALA A 132 -6.99 -12.28 11.49
CA ALA A 132 -7.82 -12.57 10.32
C ALA A 132 -7.52 -11.61 9.16
N GLN A 133 -7.24 -10.35 9.45
CA GLN A 133 -6.82 -9.37 8.44
C GLN A 133 -5.51 -9.81 7.76
N GLN A 134 -4.51 -10.20 8.55
CA GLN A 134 -3.21 -10.69 8.06
C GLN A 134 -3.33 -12.00 7.26
N GLY A 135 -4.15 -12.94 7.73
CA GLY A 135 -4.45 -14.15 6.97
C GLY A 135 -5.22 -13.86 5.69
N GLY A 136 -6.12 -12.89 5.71
CA GLY A 136 -6.90 -12.47 4.54
C GLY A 136 -6.01 -11.86 3.44
N GLU A 137 -5.02 -11.04 3.80
CA GLU A 137 -4.04 -10.50 2.84
C GLU A 137 -3.19 -11.59 2.22
N VAL A 138 -2.67 -12.52 3.03
CA VAL A 138 -1.90 -13.67 2.54
C VAL A 138 -2.71 -14.53 1.57
N LEU A 139 -3.99 -14.77 1.88
CA LEU A 139 -4.89 -15.56 1.05
C LEU A 139 -5.29 -14.83 -0.24
N ARG A 140 -5.49 -13.51 -0.18
CA ARG A 140 -5.73 -12.67 -1.36
C ARG A 140 -4.52 -12.68 -2.29
N ASP A 141 -3.34 -12.40 -1.76
CA ASP A 141 -2.13 -12.22 -2.55
C ASP A 141 -1.55 -13.57 -3.03
N GLY A 142 -1.73 -14.63 -2.25
CA GLY A 142 -1.26 -15.98 -2.59
C GLY A 142 -2.24 -16.77 -3.48
N LEU A 143 -3.55 -16.62 -3.29
CA LEU A 143 -4.57 -17.42 -4.00
C LEU A 143 -5.47 -16.62 -4.94
N GLY A 144 -5.31 -15.28 -5.00
CA GLY A 144 -6.17 -14.43 -5.83
C GLY A 144 -7.60 -14.29 -5.30
N LEU A 145 -7.82 -14.52 -4.00
CA LEU A 145 -9.16 -14.42 -3.41
C LEU A 145 -9.67 -12.98 -3.39
N ALA A 146 -10.95 -12.78 -3.69
CA ALA A 146 -11.57 -11.46 -3.60
C ALA A 146 -11.54 -10.93 -2.15
N PRO A 147 -11.33 -9.61 -1.92
CA PRO A 147 -11.18 -9.05 -0.57
C PRO A 147 -12.35 -9.37 0.38
N TRP A 148 -13.57 -9.40 -0.14
CA TRP A 148 -14.77 -9.69 0.66
C TRP A 148 -14.93 -11.18 0.99
N ALA A 149 -14.26 -12.08 0.27
CA ALA A 149 -14.43 -13.52 0.41
C ALA A 149 -13.52 -14.13 1.49
N ALA A 150 -12.36 -13.51 1.76
CA ALA A 150 -11.35 -14.07 2.67
C ALA A 150 -11.86 -14.22 4.12
N GLY A 151 -12.54 -13.19 4.66
CA GLY A 151 -13.07 -13.20 6.02
C GLY A 151 -14.14 -14.26 6.26
N PRO A 152 -15.23 -14.30 5.46
CA PRO A 152 -16.24 -15.35 5.52
C PRO A 152 -15.66 -16.77 5.38
N LEU A 153 -14.68 -16.96 4.48
CA LEU A 153 -14.02 -18.26 4.29
C LEU A 153 -13.26 -18.69 5.56
N LEU A 154 -12.42 -17.81 6.12
CA LEU A 154 -11.69 -18.08 7.36
C LEU A 154 -12.64 -18.40 8.51
N ALA A 155 -13.71 -17.60 8.68
CA ALA A 155 -14.71 -17.81 9.73
C ALA A 155 -15.45 -19.14 9.56
N ALA A 156 -15.83 -19.51 8.34
CA ALA A 156 -16.50 -20.78 8.04
C ALA A 156 -15.61 -21.98 8.38
N ILE A 157 -14.31 -21.93 8.03
CA ILE A 157 -13.36 -23.00 8.34
C ILE A 157 -13.12 -23.08 9.85
N VAL A 158 -12.91 -21.95 10.53
CA VAL A 158 -12.76 -21.91 12.00
C VAL A 158 -13.99 -22.47 12.70
N LEU A 159 -15.19 -22.11 12.25
CA LEU A 159 -16.44 -22.66 12.77
C LEU A 159 -16.53 -24.18 12.54
N ALA A 160 -16.22 -24.65 11.34
CA ALA A 160 -16.22 -26.08 11.02
C ALA A 160 -15.23 -26.85 11.91
N LEU A 161 -14.00 -26.34 12.09
CA LEU A 161 -13.00 -26.92 12.98
C LEU A 161 -13.46 -26.92 14.44
N ALA A 162 -14.10 -25.84 14.90
CA ALA A 162 -14.65 -25.76 16.26
C ALA A 162 -15.81 -26.74 16.49
N LEU A 163 -16.67 -26.95 15.49
CA LEU A 163 -17.76 -27.93 15.54
C LEU A 163 -17.25 -29.37 15.53
N VAL A 164 -16.24 -29.67 14.71
CA VAL A 164 -15.60 -30.99 14.68
C VAL A 164 -14.91 -31.27 16.02
N ALA A 165 -14.20 -30.28 16.58
CA ALA A 165 -13.56 -30.40 17.88
C ALA A 165 -14.58 -30.72 18.98
N ARG A 166 -15.77 -30.09 18.99
CA ARG A 166 -16.83 -30.36 20.00
C ARG A 166 -17.41 -31.78 19.99
N ARG A 167 -17.26 -32.55 18.91
CA ARG A 167 -17.89 -33.89 18.77
C ARG A 167 -17.06 -35.03 19.35
N ARG A 168 -15.82 -34.78 19.79
CA ARG A 168 -14.94 -35.84 20.31
C ARG A 168 -15.09 -35.95 21.84
N PRO A 169 -15.41 -37.14 22.39
CA PRO A 169 -15.68 -37.33 23.80
C PRO A 169 -14.43 -37.42 24.69
N ASP A 170 -13.26 -37.75 24.12
CA ASP A 170 -12.00 -38.01 24.87
C ASP A 170 -11.25 -36.74 25.29
N GLY A 171 -11.79 -35.57 25.01
CA GLY A 171 -11.22 -34.28 25.38
C GLY A 171 -9.95 -33.89 24.61
N ASP A 172 -9.32 -34.73 23.80
CA ASP A 172 -8.10 -34.38 23.03
C ASP A 172 -8.40 -33.66 21.69
N ASP A 173 -9.45 -32.85 21.69
CA ASP A 173 -10.16 -32.29 20.54
C ASP A 173 -9.34 -31.36 19.63
N LEU A 174 -8.18 -30.92 20.11
CA LEU A 174 -7.31 -29.94 19.44
C LEU A 174 -6.02 -30.56 18.90
N ALA A 175 -5.78 -31.87 19.11
CA ALA A 175 -4.58 -32.55 18.63
C ALA A 175 -4.45 -32.47 17.10
N GLY A 176 -5.58 -32.55 16.37
CA GLY A 176 -5.62 -32.42 14.91
C GLY A 176 -5.23 -31.03 14.40
N VAL A 177 -5.74 -29.96 15.04
CA VAL A 177 -5.35 -28.58 14.70
C VAL A 177 -3.90 -28.31 15.09
N GLY A 178 -3.43 -28.88 16.21
CA GLY A 178 -2.02 -28.81 16.61
C GLY A 178 -1.08 -29.53 15.63
N LEU A 179 -1.50 -30.65 15.04
CA LEU A 179 -0.77 -31.35 13.96
C LEU A 179 -0.71 -30.50 12.69
N LEU A 180 -1.84 -29.91 12.29
CA LEU A 180 -1.89 -29.00 11.15
C LEU A 180 -0.94 -27.81 11.38
N ALA A 181 -0.95 -27.21 12.57
CA ALA A 181 -0.09 -26.09 12.92
C ALA A 181 1.41 -26.47 12.85
N GLY A 182 1.77 -27.63 13.40
CA GLY A 182 3.15 -28.14 13.34
C GLY A 182 3.59 -28.45 11.91
N PHE A 183 2.74 -29.12 11.13
CA PHE A 183 3.02 -29.40 9.71
C PHE A 183 3.15 -28.10 8.92
N ALA A 184 2.25 -27.14 9.12
CA ALA A 184 2.30 -25.85 8.45
C ALA A 184 3.55 -25.05 8.83
N LEU A 185 4.00 -25.09 10.10
CA LEU A 185 5.23 -24.40 10.49
C LEU A 185 6.48 -25.05 9.88
N VAL A 186 6.53 -26.38 9.84
CA VAL A 186 7.62 -27.10 9.16
C VAL A 186 7.58 -26.82 7.66
N ALA A 187 6.41 -26.89 7.03
CA ALA A 187 6.23 -26.57 5.62
C ALA A 187 6.68 -25.13 5.30
N TRP A 188 6.33 -24.18 6.17
CA TRP A 188 6.77 -22.78 6.09
C TRP A 188 8.29 -22.70 6.12
N ALA A 189 8.92 -23.32 7.12
CA ALA A 189 10.36 -23.29 7.26
C ALA A 189 11.06 -23.93 6.05
N THR A 190 10.55 -25.05 5.54
CA THR A 190 11.10 -25.71 4.35
C THR A 190 10.95 -24.90 3.09
N LEU A 191 9.79 -24.27 2.87
CA LEU A 191 9.52 -23.46 1.69
C LEU A 191 10.38 -22.19 1.69
N ALA A 192 10.47 -21.53 2.85
CA ALA A 192 11.29 -20.34 3.02
C ALA A 192 12.78 -20.65 2.83
N LEU A 193 13.27 -21.74 3.41
CA LEU A 193 14.65 -22.16 3.23
C LEU A 193 14.96 -22.52 1.77
N ALA A 194 14.05 -23.25 1.10
CA ALA A 194 14.20 -23.57 -0.33
C ALA A 194 14.28 -22.31 -1.20
N ALA A 195 13.45 -21.31 -0.94
CA ALA A 195 13.48 -20.03 -1.64
C ALA A 195 14.78 -19.25 -1.39
N LEU A 196 15.25 -19.18 -0.13
CA LEU A 196 16.50 -18.50 0.21
C LEU A 196 17.73 -19.18 -0.42
N LEU A 197 17.73 -20.53 -0.46
CA LEU A 197 18.79 -21.30 -1.12
C LEU A 197 18.78 -21.16 -2.64
N ALA A 198 17.62 -20.93 -3.25
CA ALA A 198 17.50 -20.64 -4.68
C ALA A 198 18.00 -19.23 -5.05
N ALA A 199 18.12 -18.32 -4.08
CA ALA A 199 18.53 -16.93 -4.27
C ALA A 199 19.69 -16.50 -3.33
N PRO A 200 20.87 -17.14 -3.42
CA PRO A 200 21.97 -16.91 -2.46
C PRO A 200 22.52 -15.48 -2.46
N GLY A 201 22.47 -14.79 -3.61
CA GLY A 201 22.90 -13.39 -3.71
C GLY A 201 21.97 -12.43 -2.96
N ALA A 202 20.65 -12.67 -3.04
CA ALA A 202 19.66 -11.87 -2.33
C ALA A 202 19.76 -12.07 -0.80
N LEU A 203 20.05 -13.31 -0.36
CA LEU A 203 20.31 -13.62 1.04
C LEU A 203 21.53 -12.86 1.59
N ALA A 204 22.66 -12.88 0.86
CA ALA A 204 23.88 -12.18 1.28
C ALA A 204 23.66 -10.66 1.37
N ALA A 205 23.00 -10.07 0.37
CA ALA A 205 22.66 -8.65 0.36
C ALA A 205 21.70 -8.26 1.50
N GLY A 206 20.67 -9.06 1.75
CA GLY A 206 19.72 -8.84 2.85
C GLY A 206 20.38 -8.91 4.23
N LEU A 207 21.31 -9.83 4.43
CA LEU A 207 22.07 -9.91 5.69
C LEU A 207 23.03 -8.72 5.87
N SER A 208 23.69 -8.26 4.80
CA SER A 208 24.57 -7.09 4.86
C SER A 208 23.79 -5.84 5.27
N THR A 209 22.69 -5.56 4.56
CA THR A 209 21.82 -4.40 4.83
C THR A 209 21.22 -4.45 6.24
N MET A 210 20.78 -5.62 6.71
CA MET A 210 20.32 -5.79 8.08
C MET A 210 21.38 -5.37 9.12
N VAL A 211 22.64 -5.77 8.94
CA VAL A 211 23.71 -5.45 9.89
C VAL A 211 24.11 -3.98 9.82
N GLU A 212 24.16 -3.41 8.62
CA GLU A 212 24.51 -2.00 8.38
C GLU A 212 23.48 -1.05 9.01
N GLU A 213 22.19 -1.35 8.89
CA GLU A 213 21.11 -0.46 9.35
C GLU A 213 20.65 -0.73 10.78
N ALA A 214 21.09 -1.83 11.41
CA ALA A 214 20.66 -2.23 12.75
C ALA A 214 20.90 -1.13 13.79
N TRP A 215 21.91 -0.28 13.62
CA TRP A 215 22.34 0.65 14.64
C TRP A 215 21.72 2.05 14.54
N THR A 216 20.61 2.18 13.79
CA THR A 216 19.83 3.42 13.75
C THR A 216 18.78 3.47 14.87
N GLY A 217 18.48 4.67 15.37
CA GLY A 217 17.46 4.86 16.41
C GLY A 217 16.06 4.41 15.98
N GLU A 218 15.73 4.59 14.70
CA GLU A 218 14.47 4.14 14.11
C GLU A 218 14.37 2.60 14.05
N ALA A 219 15.44 1.91 13.61
CA ALA A 219 15.50 0.45 13.62
C ALA A 219 15.37 -0.13 15.04
N ALA A 220 16.04 0.49 16.01
CA ALA A 220 15.97 0.09 17.41
C ALA A 220 14.55 0.23 17.98
N LEU A 221 13.90 1.38 17.76
CA LEU A 221 12.54 1.63 18.23
C LEU A 221 11.54 0.68 17.56
N ALA A 222 11.61 0.52 16.25
CA ALA A 222 10.69 -0.33 15.50
C ALA A 222 10.85 -1.81 15.85
N GLY A 223 12.08 -2.31 15.96
CA GLY A 223 12.37 -3.68 16.37
C GLY A 223 11.92 -3.95 17.80
N ALA A 224 12.14 -2.99 18.72
CA ALA A 224 11.65 -3.08 20.09
C ALA A 224 10.12 -3.06 20.17
N LEU A 225 9.43 -2.22 19.41
CA LEU A 225 7.96 -2.17 19.36
C LEU A 225 7.37 -3.45 18.77
N ALA A 226 7.93 -3.95 17.66
CA ALA A 226 7.49 -5.18 17.02
C ALA A 226 7.70 -6.39 17.95
N ALA A 227 8.83 -6.45 18.64
CA ALA A 227 9.09 -7.50 19.60
C ALA A 227 8.34 -7.34 20.91
N ALA A 228 8.01 -6.11 21.35
CA ALA A 228 7.06 -5.91 22.44
C ALA A 228 5.67 -6.44 22.05
N GLY A 229 5.17 -6.12 20.85
CA GLY A 229 3.94 -6.69 20.33
C GLY A 229 3.96 -8.23 20.29
N GLN A 230 5.07 -8.81 19.83
CA GLN A 230 5.31 -10.26 19.82
C GLN A 230 5.39 -10.88 21.22
N ALA A 231 6.14 -10.26 22.13
CA ALA A 231 6.32 -10.70 23.50
C ALA A 231 5.01 -10.61 24.30
N VAL A 232 4.11 -9.73 23.90
CA VAL A 232 2.79 -9.63 24.52
C VAL A 232 1.78 -10.64 23.92
N LEU A 233 1.94 -11.01 22.65
CA LEU A 233 1.29 -12.23 22.13
C LEU A 233 1.79 -13.44 22.92
N TRP A 234 3.11 -13.56 23.16
CA TRP A 234 3.71 -14.59 24.02
C TRP A 234 3.16 -14.55 25.45
N SER A 235 3.04 -13.40 26.11
CA SER A 235 2.48 -13.28 27.47
C SER A 235 1.01 -13.73 27.53
N SER A 236 0.29 -13.60 26.41
CA SER A 236 -1.05 -14.17 26.24
C SER A 236 -1.03 -15.70 26.05
N PHE A 237 0.02 -16.25 25.44
CA PHE A 237 0.29 -17.69 25.36
C PHE A 237 0.65 -18.29 26.73
N ALA A 238 1.43 -17.60 27.57
CA ALA A 238 1.81 -18.04 28.91
C ALA A 238 1.01 -17.42 30.07
N ALA A 239 -0.15 -16.83 29.81
CA ALA A 239 -1.18 -16.64 30.83
C ALA A 239 -1.72 -18.02 31.32
N GLY A 240 -0.90 -18.83 31.98
CA GLY A 240 -0.81 -18.95 33.44
C GLY A 240 0.69 -19.02 33.83
N PRO A 241 1.14 -18.22 34.81
CA PRO A 241 0.59 -18.28 36.16
C PRO A 241 0.30 -16.93 36.81
N GLY A 242 0.82 -15.80 36.33
CA GLY A 242 0.66 -14.47 36.96
C GLY A 242 -0.78 -13.95 37.05
N THR A 243 -1.68 -14.43 36.17
CA THR A 243 -3.09 -14.00 36.06
C THR A 243 -4.10 -14.96 36.72
N GLY A 244 -3.64 -15.85 37.60
CA GLY A 244 -4.55 -16.73 38.36
C GLY A 244 -5.07 -17.93 37.55
N GLY A 245 -4.20 -18.56 36.77
CA GLY A 245 -4.55 -19.65 35.86
C GLY A 245 -4.71 -21.06 36.45
N ALA A 246 -4.69 -21.26 37.78
CA ALA A 246 -4.60 -22.61 38.34
C ALA A 246 -5.91 -23.29 38.78
N GLU A 247 -7.07 -22.63 38.69
CA GLU A 247 -8.34 -23.27 39.11
C GLU A 247 -9.08 -23.96 37.95
N GLY A 248 -8.35 -24.53 36.98
CA GLY A 248 -8.97 -25.10 35.78
C GLY A 248 -8.17 -26.21 35.11
N GLY A 249 -7.80 -27.26 35.85
CA GLY A 249 -7.68 -28.64 35.36
C GLY A 249 -6.71 -28.98 34.22
N ASP A 250 -5.87 -28.09 33.73
CA ASP A 250 -4.76 -28.43 32.81
C ASP A 250 -3.48 -28.44 33.66
N PRO A 251 -2.73 -29.55 33.75
CA PRO A 251 -1.49 -29.59 34.50
C PRO A 251 -0.54 -28.51 33.98
N ALA A 252 0.20 -27.87 34.88
CA ALA A 252 1.23 -26.90 34.51
C ALA A 252 2.12 -27.51 33.43
N GLU A 253 2.32 -26.78 32.33
CA GLU A 253 3.18 -27.30 31.27
C GLU A 253 4.61 -27.32 31.77
N PRO A 254 5.36 -28.41 31.55
CA PRO A 254 6.75 -28.46 31.96
C PRO A 254 7.47 -27.29 31.29
N ALA A 255 8.15 -26.45 32.09
CA ALA A 255 8.87 -25.27 31.63
C ALA A 255 9.76 -25.55 30.40
N GLU A 256 10.26 -26.78 30.25
CA GLU A 256 11.00 -27.30 29.09
C GLU A 256 10.26 -27.10 27.74
N ARG A 257 8.93 -27.24 27.67
CA ARG A 257 8.14 -27.04 26.44
C ARG A 257 7.97 -25.57 26.10
N VAL A 258 7.82 -24.71 27.10
CA VAL A 258 7.69 -23.26 26.93
C VAL A 258 8.99 -22.67 26.35
N VAL A 259 10.15 -23.18 26.77
CA VAL A 259 11.45 -22.75 26.23
C VAL A 259 11.59 -23.08 24.75
N ALA A 260 10.95 -24.13 24.24
CA ALA A 260 11.02 -24.51 22.82
C ALA A 260 10.24 -23.57 21.87
N VAL A 261 9.30 -22.77 22.39
CA VAL A 261 8.53 -21.79 21.58
C VAL A 261 9.44 -20.68 21.06
N ALA A 262 10.37 -20.21 21.89
CA ALA A 262 11.27 -19.11 21.55
C ALA A 262 12.17 -19.37 20.33
N PRO A 263 12.96 -20.46 20.25
CA PRO A 263 13.80 -20.74 19.09
C PRO A 263 12.97 -21.00 17.83
N LEU A 264 11.79 -21.63 17.94
CA LEU A 264 10.89 -21.84 16.79
C LEU A 264 10.34 -20.52 16.24
N THR A 265 9.93 -19.63 17.14
CA THR A 265 9.42 -18.30 16.76
C THR A 265 10.52 -17.45 16.14
N ALA A 266 11.72 -17.47 16.74
CA ALA A 266 12.89 -16.78 16.20
C ALA A 266 13.24 -17.31 14.81
N ALA A 267 13.28 -18.63 14.60
CA ALA A 267 13.54 -19.22 13.31
C ALA A 267 12.49 -18.83 12.26
N ALA A 268 11.20 -18.91 12.60
CA ALA A 268 10.11 -18.56 11.69
C ALA A 268 10.15 -17.07 11.27
N ALA A 269 10.42 -16.18 12.23
CA ALA A 269 10.56 -14.75 12.01
C ALA A 269 11.83 -14.39 11.22
N THR A 270 12.96 -15.05 11.48
CA THR A 270 14.19 -14.87 10.71
C THR A 270 13.99 -15.27 9.26
N LEU A 271 13.38 -16.43 9.00
CA LEU A 271 13.06 -16.87 7.65
C LEU A 271 12.10 -15.90 6.95
N ALA A 272 11.09 -15.39 7.67
CA ALA A 272 10.20 -14.37 7.14
C ALA A 272 10.95 -13.08 6.79
N GLY A 273 11.75 -12.54 7.71
CA GLY A 273 12.49 -11.30 7.50
C GLY A 273 13.46 -11.39 6.34
N LEU A 274 14.21 -12.49 6.24
CA LEU A 274 15.13 -12.73 5.12
C LEU A 274 14.39 -12.88 3.79
N LEU A 275 13.19 -13.48 3.77
CA LEU A 275 12.37 -13.55 2.56
C LEU A 275 11.80 -12.19 2.15
N VAL A 276 11.39 -11.35 3.10
CA VAL A 276 10.97 -9.98 2.82
C VAL A 276 12.13 -9.23 2.15
N LEU A 277 13.33 -9.28 2.74
CA LEU A 277 14.52 -8.64 2.19
C LEU A 277 14.90 -9.20 0.82
N ALA A 278 14.81 -10.52 0.63
CA ALA A 278 15.06 -11.16 -0.66
C ALA A 278 14.01 -10.78 -1.73
N GLY A 279 12.80 -10.41 -1.32
CA GLY A 279 11.72 -9.92 -2.19
C GLY A 279 11.84 -8.44 -2.58
N GLY A 280 12.89 -7.76 -2.11
CA GLY A 280 13.12 -6.32 -2.25
C GLY A 280 12.70 -5.53 -1.00
N ASP A 281 13.30 -4.36 -0.78
CA ASP A 281 12.89 -3.47 0.32
C ASP A 281 11.40 -3.09 0.15
N PRO A 282 10.52 -3.39 1.13
CA PRO A 282 9.10 -3.05 1.05
C PRO A 282 8.84 -1.53 0.98
N ARG A 283 9.84 -0.71 1.30
CA ARG A 283 9.78 0.76 1.20
C ARG A 283 10.34 1.29 -0.11
N ALA A 284 11.01 0.46 -0.90
CA ALA A 284 11.58 0.90 -2.15
C ALA A 284 10.48 1.22 -3.18
N PRO A 285 10.63 2.31 -3.95
CA PRO A 285 9.70 2.66 -5.00
C PRO A 285 9.68 1.59 -6.10
N VAL A 286 8.49 1.28 -6.62
CA VAL A 286 8.29 0.21 -7.61
C VAL A 286 8.51 0.69 -9.04
N PHE A 287 8.61 1.99 -9.27
CA PHE A 287 8.81 2.64 -10.58
C PHE A 287 9.95 3.65 -10.49
N SER A 288 10.56 3.93 -11.64
CA SER A 288 11.66 4.88 -11.78
C SER A 288 11.19 6.31 -11.56
N VAL A 289 11.99 7.10 -10.84
CA VAL A 289 11.75 8.54 -10.61
C VAL A 289 12.46 9.40 -11.67
N GLU A 290 12.91 8.79 -12.78
CA GLU A 290 13.50 9.53 -13.89
C GLU A 290 12.50 10.54 -14.49
N PRO A 291 12.95 11.72 -14.94
CA PRO A 291 12.09 12.67 -15.63
C PRO A 291 11.34 12.04 -16.80
N SER A 292 10.04 12.32 -16.91
CA SER A 292 9.26 11.89 -18.08
C SER A 292 9.62 12.77 -19.27
N ALA A 293 9.62 12.16 -20.46
CA ALA A 293 9.70 12.89 -21.72
C ALA A 293 8.33 13.44 -22.19
N LEU A 294 7.24 13.04 -21.52
CA LEU A 294 5.89 13.51 -21.83
C LEU A 294 5.61 14.85 -21.13
N PRO A 295 5.22 15.89 -21.87
CA PRO A 295 4.83 17.17 -21.28
C PRO A 295 3.67 17.01 -20.29
N GLY A 296 3.82 17.55 -19.08
CA GLY A 296 2.78 17.51 -18.05
C GLY A 296 2.53 16.13 -17.41
N ALA A 297 3.38 15.13 -17.68
CA ALA A 297 3.31 13.84 -17.01
C ALA A 297 4.27 13.77 -15.82
N PRO A 298 3.96 12.99 -14.77
CA PRO A 298 4.87 12.82 -13.63
C PRO A 298 6.14 12.06 -14.04
N ALA A 299 7.18 12.18 -13.23
CA ALA A 299 8.40 11.39 -13.37
C ALA A 299 8.08 9.88 -13.47
N GLY A 300 8.80 9.18 -14.35
CA GLY A 300 8.62 7.76 -14.63
C GLY A 300 7.48 7.41 -15.57
N ALA A 301 6.59 8.36 -15.91
CA ALA A 301 5.50 8.11 -16.84
C ALA A 301 5.98 8.01 -18.29
N VAL A 302 5.46 7.05 -19.04
CA VAL A 302 5.77 6.80 -20.45
C VAL A 302 4.50 6.49 -21.24
N ALA A 303 4.51 6.87 -22.51
CA ALA A 303 3.47 6.49 -23.46
C ALA A 303 3.82 5.13 -24.06
N LEU A 304 2.81 4.27 -24.22
CA LEU A 304 2.92 2.98 -24.87
C LEU A 304 2.72 3.08 -26.40
N GLU A 305 3.11 4.20 -27.01
CA GLU A 305 3.00 4.45 -28.46
C GLU A 305 4.31 5.01 -29.00
N GLN A 306 4.67 4.57 -30.21
CA GLN A 306 5.85 5.05 -30.91
C GLN A 306 5.53 6.27 -31.76
N HIS A 307 6.10 7.40 -31.36
CA HIS A 307 6.01 8.65 -32.12
C HIS A 307 6.76 8.49 -33.45
N LEU A 308 6.07 8.71 -34.57
CA LEU A 308 6.62 8.49 -35.91
C LEU A 308 7.33 9.74 -36.46
N GLY A 309 6.96 10.94 -35.99
CA GLY A 309 7.45 12.20 -36.53
C GLY A 309 8.68 12.76 -35.82
N VAL A 310 9.46 13.57 -36.52
CA VAL A 310 10.50 14.46 -35.94
C VAL A 310 10.20 15.93 -36.24
N GLY A 311 9.20 16.20 -37.09
CA GLY A 311 8.78 17.55 -37.46
C GLY A 311 7.89 17.55 -38.71
N LEU A 312 7.47 18.75 -39.11
CA LEU A 312 6.70 19.00 -40.32
C LEU A 312 7.56 19.70 -41.38
N GLN A 313 7.32 19.37 -42.65
CA GLN A 313 7.93 20.04 -43.79
C GLN A 313 6.87 20.41 -44.83
N PRO A 314 6.96 21.59 -45.48
CA PRO A 314 6.11 21.90 -46.63
C PRO A 314 6.49 21.02 -47.83
N SER A 315 5.48 20.64 -48.62
CA SER A 315 5.60 19.85 -49.85
C SER A 315 4.58 20.30 -50.90
N ASP A 316 4.72 19.79 -52.13
CA ASP A 316 3.79 20.04 -53.25
C ASP A 316 2.36 19.55 -52.96
N TYR A 317 2.17 18.70 -51.95
CA TYR A 317 0.88 18.11 -51.56
C TYR A 317 0.34 18.69 -50.24
N GLY A 318 0.92 19.78 -49.74
CA GLY A 318 0.60 20.35 -48.43
C GLY A 318 1.70 20.08 -47.39
N GLN A 319 1.32 19.89 -46.12
CA GLN A 319 2.29 19.59 -45.05
C GLN A 319 2.56 18.09 -44.92
N THR A 320 3.84 17.72 -44.85
CA THR A 320 4.30 16.33 -44.67
C THR A 320 5.01 16.17 -43.35
N ILE A 321 4.95 14.96 -42.79
CA ILE A 321 5.61 14.61 -41.54
C ILE A 321 6.94 13.94 -41.87
N VAL A 322 8.03 14.47 -41.31
CA VAL A 322 9.36 13.88 -41.43
C VAL A 322 9.45 12.71 -40.46
N LEU A 323 9.66 11.49 -40.98
CA LEU A 323 9.72 10.28 -40.18
C LEU A 323 11.03 10.17 -39.39
N ALA A 324 10.95 9.57 -38.21
CA ALA A 324 12.13 9.17 -37.43
C ALA A 324 12.85 7.97 -38.10
N ASP A 325 14.14 7.83 -37.81
CA ASP A 325 14.96 6.73 -38.36
C ASP A 325 14.58 5.39 -37.71
N GLY A 326 14.68 4.29 -38.47
CA GLY A 326 14.51 2.94 -37.94
C GLY A 326 13.07 2.51 -37.63
N LEU A 327 12.05 3.22 -38.15
CA LEU A 327 10.63 2.89 -37.93
C LEU A 327 10.12 1.66 -38.71
N GLY A 328 10.91 1.12 -39.66
CA GLY A 328 10.52 -0.04 -40.46
C GLY A 328 9.34 0.20 -41.42
N LEU A 329 8.98 1.47 -41.68
CA LEU A 329 7.93 1.84 -42.62
C LEU A 329 8.45 1.79 -44.06
N GLU A 330 7.74 1.09 -44.94
CA GLU A 330 8.15 0.87 -46.32
C GLU A 330 7.63 1.98 -47.25
N PRO A 331 8.49 2.55 -48.12
CA PRO A 331 8.06 3.49 -49.15
C PRO A 331 6.99 2.89 -50.07
N GLY A 332 5.97 3.68 -50.39
CA GLY A 332 4.84 3.28 -51.24
C GLY A 332 3.73 2.51 -50.53
N LYS A 333 3.89 2.15 -49.26
CA LYS A 333 2.82 1.56 -48.44
C LYS A 333 1.97 2.63 -47.76
N ARG A 334 0.70 2.27 -47.55
CA ARG A 334 -0.30 3.01 -46.78
C ARG A 334 -0.34 2.48 -45.35
N TYR A 335 -0.44 3.39 -44.40
CA TYR A 335 -0.53 3.12 -42.98
C TYR A 335 -1.69 3.91 -42.40
N GLU A 336 -2.44 3.27 -41.51
CA GLU A 336 -3.40 3.98 -40.66
C GLU A 336 -2.63 4.69 -39.56
N VAL A 337 -2.91 5.99 -39.41
CA VAL A 337 -2.19 6.89 -38.52
C VAL A 337 -3.18 7.67 -37.69
N VAL A 338 -2.82 7.88 -36.43
CA VAL A 338 -3.63 8.67 -35.49
C VAL A 338 -2.80 9.80 -34.89
N LEU A 339 -3.43 10.96 -34.79
CA LEU A 339 -3.02 12.08 -33.95
C LEU A 339 -3.94 12.11 -32.74
N ARG A 340 -3.37 12.00 -31.54
CA ARG A 340 -4.12 11.91 -30.28
C ARG A 340 -4.46 13.31 -29.77
N ALA A 341 -5.71 13.51 -29.40
CA ALA A 341 -6.16 14.72 -28.73
C ALA A 341 -5.68 14.76 -27.27
N ASP A 342 -5.51 15.96 -26.72
CA ASP A 342 -5.29 16.18 -25.30
C ASP A 342 -6.62 15.93 -24.56
N PRO A 343 -6.69 14.97 -23.61
CA PRO A 343 -7.90 14.75 -22.82
C PRO A 343 -8.34 15.99 -22.04
N ARG A 344 -7.41 16.93 -21.79
CA ARG A 344 -7.68 18.23 -21.14
C ARG A 344 -8.12 19.31 -22.12
N GLY A 345 -8.37 18.95 -23.38
CA GLY A 345 -8.90 19.77 -24.45
C GLY A 345 -7.90 20.70 -25.16
N HIS A 346 -8.34 21.24 -26.29
CA HIS A 346 -7.56 22.13 -27.16
C HIS A 346 -8.20 23.52 -27.23
N ARG A 347 -7.39 24.56 -27.52
CA ARG A 347 -7.89 25.92 -27.80
C ARG A 347 -8.44 26.03 -29.22
N ALA A 348 -9.52 25.31 -29.48
CA ALA A 348 -10.21 25.33 -30.77
C ALA A 348 -11.49 26.20 -30.75
N GLY A 349 -11.86 26.75 -29.60
CA GLY A 349 -13.07 27.55 -29.42
C GLY A 349 -12.81 28.99 -29.05
N GLU A 350 -13.74 29.86 -29.41
CA GLU A 350 -13.76 31.27 -29.01
C GLU A 350 -14.98 31.55 -28.12
N ILE A 351 -14.76 32.28 -27.02
CA ILE A 351 -15.84 32.69 -26.12
C ILE A 351 -16.50 33.96 -26.66
N ILE A 352 -17.84 33.98 -26.69
CA ILE A 352 -18.64 35.17 -26.97
C ILE A 352 -19.21 35.69 -25.64
N PRO A 353 -18.59 36.70 -24.99
CA PRO A 353 -18.92 37.08 -23.63
C PRO A 353 -20.37 37.57 -23.47
N GLY A 354 -20.91 38.25 -24.47
CA GLY A 354 -22.28 38.79 -24.45
C GLY A 354 -23.36 37.71 -24.37
N ASP A 355 -23.13 36.56 -25.01
CA ASP A 355 -24.10 35.47 -25.14
C ASP A 355 -23.80 34.27 -24.24
N ASN A 356 -22.71 34.36 -23.45
CA ASN A 356 -22.24 33.28 -22.56
C ASN A 356 -22.14 31.92 -23.28
N LEU A 357 -21.56 31.92 -24.48
CA LEU A 357 -21.40 30.71 -25.29
C LEU A 357 -19.99 30.61 -25.86
N VAL A 358 -19.56 29.40 -26.15
CA VAL A 358 -18.31 29.10 -26.87
C VAL A 358 -18.67 28.63 -28.26
N VAL A 359 -18.01 29.20 -29.28
CA VAL A 359 -18.17 28.77 -30.67
C VAL A 359 -16.95 27.95 -31.06
N VAL A 360 -17.19 26.77 -31.63
CA VAL A 360 -16.16 25.86 -32.15
C VAL A 360 -16.50 25.57 -33.61
N PRO A 361 -15.51 25.49 -34.52
CA PRO A 361 -15.77 25.00 -35.88
C PRO A 361 -16.46 23.63 -35.84
N ALA A 362 -17.40 23.38 -36.77
CA ALA A 362 -18.14 22.11 -36.81
C ALA A 362 -17.33 20.98 -37.44
N TYR A 363 -16.11 20.75 -36.91
CA TYR A 363 -15.24 19.68 -37.36
C TYR A 363 -15.77 18.31 -36.94
N ALA A 364 -15.41 17.24 -37.66
CA ALA A 364 -15.75 15.88 -37.27
C ALA A 364 -15.13 15.52 -35.92
N VAL A 365 -13.89 15.97 -35.67
CA VAL A 365 -13.24 15.83 -34.35
C VAL A 365 -13.95 16.57 -33.22
N ALA A 366 -14.79 17.56 -33.54
CA ALA A 366 -15.59 18.31 -32.57
C ALA A 366 -17.04 17.78 -32.43
N ALA A 367 -17.38 16.69 -33.13
CA ALA A 367 -18.77 16.22 -33.28
C ALA A 367 -19.44 15.72 -31.99
N ASP A 368 -18.69 15.52 -30.90
CA ASP A 368 -19.24 15.05 -29.62
C ASP A 368 -18.83 15.93 -28.44
N VAL A 369 -18.38 17.14 -28.76
CA VAL A 369 -18.05 18.16 -27.76
C VAL A 369 -19.33 18.62 -27.07
N ASP A 370 -19.42 18.33 -25.78
CA ASP A 370 -20.50 18.81 -24.92
C ASP A 370 -19.98 19.44 -23.62
N THR A 371 -18.67 19.69 -23.53
CA THR A 371 -18.01 20.19 -22.32
C THR A 371 -16.98 21.26 -22.69
N VAL A 372 -16.90 22.31 -21.88
CA VAL A 372 -15.84 23.33 -21.94
C VAL A 372 -14.95 23.17 -20.72
N ILE A 373 -13.64 23.10 -20.93
CA ILE A 373 -12.63 22.95 -19.90
C ILE A 373 -11.95 24.31 -19.68
N LEU A 374 -11.82 24.70 -18.43
CA LEU A 374 -11.11 25.91 -18.00
C LEU A 374 -9.93 25.49 -17.11
N ARG A 375 -8.72 25.95 -17.43
CA ARG A 375 -7.49 25.62 -16.71
C ARG A 375 -7.12 26.76 -15.76
N ASP A 376 -6.38 26.49 -14.70
CA ASP A 376 -5.86 27.55 -13.82
C ASP A 376 -4.81 28.40 -14.57
N LYS A 377 -4.75 29.72 -14.34
CA LYS A 377 -3.72 30.58 -14.97
C LYS A 377 -2.33 30.37 -14.37
N ASP A 378 -2.24 29.89 -13.13
CA ASP A 378 -0.96 29.61 -12.51
C ASP A 378 -0.31 28.38 -13.17
N PRO A 379 0.90 28.51 -13.73
CA PRO A 379 1.53 27.41 -14.48
C PRO A 379 1.71 26.13 -13.66
N ALA A 380 1.97 26.22 -12.36
CA ALA A 380 2.15 25.05 -11.51
C ALA A 380 0.83 24.30 -11.31
N ARG A 381 -0.27 25.03 -11.12
CA ARG A 381 -1.62 24.44 -11.00
C ARG A 381 -2.17 23.99 -12.35
N ALA A 382 -1.92 24.74 -13.41
CA ALA A 382 -2.26 24.39 -14.78
C ALA A 382 -1.60 23.08 -15.25
N GLY A 383 -0.48 22.70 -14.65
CA GLY A 383 0.18 21.41 -14.89
C GLY A 383 -0.61 20.22 -14.35
N ASN A 384 -1.44 20.39 -13.32
CA ASN A 384 -2.16 19.30 -12.68
C ASN A 384 -3.65 19.27 -13.11
N PRO A 385 -4.11 18.20 -13.78
CA PRO A 385 -5.49 18.08 -14.27
C PRO A 385 -6.55 18.21 -13.17
N GLY A 386 -6.22 17.93 -11.90
CA GLY A 386 -7.17 18.06 -10.79
C GLY A 386 -7.64 19.49 -10.51
N PHE A 387 -6.97 20.52 -11.05
CA PHE A 387 -7.42 21.91 -10.93
C PHE A 387 -8.31 22.38 -12.07
N ASP A 388 -8.46 21.58 -13.13
CA ASP A 388 -9.27 21.91 -14.30
C ASP A 388 -10.76 21.93 -13.91
N VAL A 389 -11.47 22.89 -14.48
CA VAL A 389 -12.91 23.07 -14.25
C VAL A 389 -13.66 22.68 -15.52
N HIS A 390 -14.43 21.60 -15.43
CA HIS A 390 -15.24 21.09 -16.53
C HIS A 390 -16.65 21.67 -16.41
N VAL A 391 -17.09 22.39 -17.45
CA VAL A 391 -18.43 22.97 -17.54
C VAL A 391 -19.20 22.22 -18.61
N ALA A 392 -20.22 21.47 -18.19
CA ALA A 392 -21.11 20.78 -19.12
C ALA A 392 -21.92 21.80 -19.93
N CYS A 393 -22.03 21.57 -21.23
CA CYS A 393 -22.69 22.43 -22.19
C CYS A 393 -23.78 21.69 -22.99
N THR A 394 -24.77 22.43 -23.46
CA THR A 394 -25.65 22.04 -24.56
C THR A 394 -25.01 22.48 -25.87
N ARG A 395 -25.02 21.59 -26.86
CA ARG A 395 -24.48 21.85 -28.20
C ARG A 395 -25.61 22.15 -29.19
N GLU A 396 -25.42 23.18 -30.00
CA GLU A 396 -26.30 23.57 -31.11
C GLU A 396 -25.47 23.70 -32.40
N HIS A 397 -25.82 22.96 -33.45
CA HIS A 397 -25.17 23.08 -34.76
C HIS A 397 -25.79 24.21 -35.57
N VAL A 398 -24.95 25.12 -36.05
CA VAL A 398 -25.40 26.32 -36.78
C VAL A 398 -24.62 26.47 -38.07
N LYS A 399 -25.35 26.57 -39.18
CA LYS A 399 -24.77 26.87 -40.49
C LYS A 399 -24.81 28.38 -40.71
N THR A 400 -23.67 28.97 -41.05
CA THR A 400 -23.53 30.40 -41.36
C THR A 400 -22.95 30.59 -42.76
N ARG A 401 -22.92 31.84 -43.24
CA ARG A 401 -22.27 32.17 -44.53
C ARG A 401 -20.76 31.94 -44.53
N VAL A 402 -20.12 31.92 -43.35
CA VAL A 402 -18.66 31.80 -43.18
C VAL A 402 -18.24 30.36 -42.90
N GLY A 403 -19.19 29.47 -42.60
CA GLY A 403 -18.93 28.07 -42.28
C GLY A 403 -19.96 27.49 -41.30
N GLU A 404 -19.78 26.22 -40.97
CA GLU A 404 -20.57 25.52 -39.97
C GLU A 404 -19.87 25.54 -38.61
N PHE A 405 -20.64 25.80 -37.55
CA PHE A 405 -20.12 25.92 -36.18
C PHE A 405 -20.99 25.19 -35.18
N TYR A 406 -20.39 24.75 -34.08
CA TYR A 406 -21.08 24.32 -32.87
C TYR A 406 -21.08 25.47 -31.86
N LYS A 407 -22.27 25.83 -31.37
CA LYS A 407 -22.45 26.71 -30.21
C LYS A 407 -22.59 25.86 -28.96
N LEU A 408 -21.76 26.14 -27.97
CA LEU A 408 -21.75 25.48 -26.67
C LEU A 408 -22.23 26.47 -25.61
N ARG A 409 -23.38 26.19 -24.99
CA ARG A 409 -23.93 26.99 -23.87
C ARG A 409 -23.86 26.16 -22.59
N PRO A 410 -23.44 26.70 -21.43
CA PRO A 410 -23.51 25.97 -20.17
C PRO A 410 -24.91 25.39 -19.91
N ARG A 411 -24.97 24.13 -19.46
CA ARG A 411 -26.24 23.47 -19.10
C ARG A 411 -26.89 24.11 -17.88
N ASP A 412 -26.06 24.57 -16.94
CA ASP A 412 -26.52 25.33 -15.77
C ASP A 412 -26.63 26.82 -16.13
N PRO A 413 -27.83 27.41 -16.12
CA PRO A 413 -28.03 28.82 -16.47
C PRO A 413 -27.37 29.79 -15.48
N ASN A 414 -27.02 29.35 -14.27
CA ASN A 414 -26.35 30.19 -13.28
C ASN A 414 -24.85 30.34 -13.55
N ILE A 415 -24.29 29.57 -14.48
CA ILE A 415 -22.87 29.60 -14.80
C ILE A 415 -22.64 30.57 -15.96
N ASN A 416 -21.98 31.69 -15.66
CA ASN A 416 -21.40 32.56 -16.67
C ASN A 416 -19.91 32.25 -16.83
N LEU A 417 -19.51 31.71 -17.99
CA LEU A 417 -18.13 31.27 -18.27
C LEU A 417 -17.12 32.41 -18.11
N PHE A 418 -17.43 33.59 -18.65
CA PHE A 418 -16.54 34.74 -18.59
C PHE A 418 -16.34 35.25 -17.15
N GLN A 419 -17.44 35.33 -16.39
CA GLN A 419 -17.37 35.70 -14.97
C GLN A 419 -16.63 34.65 -14.16
N LEU A 420 -16.84 33.36 -14.42
CA LEU A 420 -16.14 32.26 -13.76
C LEU A 420 -14.63 32.32 -14.01
N MET A 421 -14.22 32.54 -15.27
CA MET A 421 -12.81 32.71 -15.64
C MET A 421 -12.17 33.90 -14.93
N ARG A 422 -12.86 35.04 -14.86
CA ARG A 422 -12.35 36.25 -14.19
C ARG A 422 -12.33 36.11 -12.67
N ALA A 423 -13.34 35.48 -12.08
CA ALA A 423 -13.46 35.35 -10.63
C ALA A 423 -12.44 34.37 -10.03
N ARG A 424 -11.99 33.39 -10.81
CA ARG A 424 -11.09 32.31 -10.34
C ARG A 424 -9.74 32.27 -11.07
N ASP A 425 -9.41 33.32 -11.83
CA ASP A 425 -8.20 33.40 -12.62
C ASP A 425 -7.97 32.15 -13.48
N LEU A 426 -9.00 31.74 -14.22
CA LEU A 426 -8.94 30.61 -15.14
C LEU A 426 -8.68 31.08 -16.57
N ASP A 427 -8.16 30.15 -17.37
CA ASP A 427 -7.76 30.29 -18.75
C ASP A 427 -8.51 29.28 -19.62
N GLY A 428 -8.80 29.64 -20.86
CA GLY A 428 -9.63 28.87 -21.78
C GLY A 428 -10.32 29.75 -22.84
N PRO A 429 -11.33 29.23 -23.54
CA PRO A 429 -11.92 27.89 -23.39
C PRO A 429 -11.07 26.79 -24.04
N TYR A 430 -10.93 25.66 -23.36
CA TYR A 430 -10.39 24.43 -23.92
C TYR A 430 -11.53 23.46 -24.23
N VAL A 431 -11.41 22.73 -25.32
CA VAL A 431 -12.47 21.88 -25.86
C VAL A 431 -11.93 20.46 -26.07
N PRO A 432 -12.54 19.42 -25.46
CA PRO A 432 -12.10 18.04 -25.62
C PRO A 432 -12.47 17.53 -27.02
N LEU A 433 -11.55 17.68 -27.97
CA LEU A 433 -11.69 17.17 -29.33
C LEU A 433 -11.37 15.67 -29.35
N ARG A 434 -11.84 14.96 -30.40
CA ARG A 434 -11.48 13.57 -30.66
C ARG A 434 -10.10 13.44 -31.28
N ASP A 435 -9.57 12.23 -31.15
CA ASP A 435 -8.43 11.76 -31.93
C ASP A 435 -8.71 11.90 -33.43
N TYR A 436 -7.68 12.27 -34.18
CA TYR A 436 -7.74 12.47 -35.61
C TYR A 436 -7.09 11.28 -36.33
N HIS A 437 -7.91 10.47 -37.01
CA HIS A 437 -7.47 9.28 -37.73
C HIS A 437 -7.41 9.56 -39.23
N PHE A 438 -6.30 9.17 -39.88
CA PHE A 438 -6.13 9.34 -41.32
C PHE A 438 -5.26 8.25 -41.91
N VAL A 439 -5.41 8.01 -43.22
CA VAL A 439 -4.53 7.12 -43.97
C VAL A 439 -3.38 7.93 -44.50
N ALA A 440 -2.16 7.47 -44.21
CA ALA A 440 -0.95 8.13 -44.63
C ALA A 440 -0.10 7.21 -45.52
N SER A 441 0.49 7.78 -46.56
CA SER A 441 1.39 7.08 -47.46
C SER A 441 2.83 7.51 -47.21
N VAL A 442 3.77 6.56 -47.31
CA VAL A 442 5.21 6.83 -47.14
C VAL A 442 5.85 7.09 -48.49
N ARG A 443 6.60 8.19 -48.65
CA ARG A 443 7.36 8.48 -49.87
C ARG A 443 8.87 8.32 -49.67
N ALA A 444 9.53 8.07 -50.79
CA ALA A 444 10.97 7.98 -50.88
C ALA A 444 11.66 9.28 -50.45
N THR A 445 12.92 9.08 -50.11
CA THR A 445 13.72 9.80 -49.14
C THR A 445 14.09 11.22 -49.60
N VAL A 446 13.96 12.22 -48.72
CA VAL A 446 14.44 13.59 -48.97
C VAL A 446 15.76 13.81 -48.23
N THR A 447 16.76 14.33 -48.94
CA THR A 447 18.04 14.73 -48.34
C THR A 447 17.85 16.07 -47.65
N LEU A 448 17.82 16.05 -46.30
CA LEU A 448 17.88 17.27 -45.51
C LEU A 448 19.33 17.77 -45.46
N GLY A 449 19.53 19.07 -45.27
CA GLY A 449 20.81 19.82 -45.43
C GLY A 449 22.03 19.36 -44.61
N SER A 450 21.99 18.18 -44.02
CA SER A 450 23.05 17.49 -43.27
C SER A 450 23.42 16.11 -43.83
N ASN A 451 23.10 15.80 -45.09
CA ASN A 451 23.34 14.48 -45.72
C ASN A 451 22.56 13.31 -45.08
N GLN A 452 21.55 13.60 -44.26
CA GLN A 452 20.63 12.60 -43.72
C GLN A 452 19.40 12.50 -44.62
N THR A 453 19.20 11.32 -45.19
CA THR A 453 18.04 10.99 -46.00
C THR A 453 16.93 10.49 -45.09
N ARG A 454 15.80 11.22 -45.01
CA ARG A 454 14.63 10.81 -44.22
C ARG A 454 13.39 10.53 -45.08
N HIS A 455 12.56 9.60 -44.62
CA HIS A 455 11.28 9.30 -45.25
C HIS A 455 10.22 10.33 -44.88
N LEU A 456 9.29 10.58 -45.80
CA LEU A 456 8.17 11.49 -45.58
C LEU A 456 6.86 10.70 -45.48
N LEU A 457 6.01 11.12 -44.56
CA LEU A 457 4.66 10.62 -44.38
C LEU A 457 3.67 11.72 -44.78
N TYR A 458 2.79 11.45 -45.74
CA TYR A 458 1.77 12.40 -46.21
C TYR A 458 0.38 11.83 -46.03
N GLU A 459 -0.56 12.69 -45.62
CA GLU A 459 -1.98 12.36 -45.56
C GLU A 459 -2.52 12.18 -46.99
N GLU A 460 -3.23 11.08 -47.22
CA GLU A 460 -3.91 10.85 -48.50
C GLU A 460 -5.07 11.84 -48.69
N PRO A 461 -5.34 12.30 -49.93
CA PRO A 461 -6.42 13.23 -50.20
C PRO A 461 -7.76 12.70 -49.67
N ARG A 462 -8.47 13.55 -48.92
CA ARG A 462 -9.79 13.21 -48.38
C ARG A 462 -10.82 13.16 -49.53
N PRO A 463 -11.82 12.27 -49.45
CA PRO A 463 -12.99 12.30 -50.34
C PRO A 463 -13.68 13.67 -50.32
N ASP A 464 -14.25 14.10 -51.44
CA ASP A 464 -14.94 15.41 -51.56
C ASP A 464 -16.17 15.53 -50.63
N ASP A 465 -16.74 14.42 -50.19
CA ASP A 465 -17.88 14.31 -49.27
C ASP A 465 -17.48 14.10 -47.79
N ALA A 466 -16.17 14.07 -47.49
CA ALA A 466 -15.69 13.89 -46.13
C ALA A 466 -16.12 15.07 -45.24
N PRO A 467 -16.48 14.80 -43.96
CA PRO A 467 -16.81 15.87 -43.03
C PRO A 467 -15.60 16.80 -42.87
N ALA A 468 -15.88 18.10 -42.68
CA ALA A 468 -14.83 19.09 -42.51
C ALA A 468 -13.98 18.74 -41.28
N ASP A 469 -12.67 18.74 -41.43
CA ASP A 469 -11.72 18.49 -40.35
C ASP A 469 -10.50 19.40 -40.53
N PRO A 470 -9.81 19.76 -39.44
CA PRO A 470 -8.63 20.63 -39.51
C PRO A 470 -7.52 20.00 -40.36
N SER A 471 -6.68 20.84 -40.94
CA SER A 471 -5.47 20.42 -41.64
C SER A 471 -4.40 19.92 -40.66
N LEU A 472 -3.43 19.12 -41.13
CA LEU A 472 -2.29 18.69 -40.30
C LEU A 472 -1.56 19.86 -39.62
N ARG A 473 -1.46 21.01 -40.31
CA ARG A 473 -0.87 22.24 -39.76
C ARG A 473 -1.64 22.74 -38.53
N GLU A 474 -2.96 22.80 -38.66
CA GLU A 474 -3.84 23.27 -37.60
C GLU A 474 -3.83 22.29 -36.43
N LEU A 475 -3.84 20.98 -36.69
CA LEU A 475 -3.72 19.95 -35.65
C LEU A 475 -2.41 20.07 -34.84
N VAL A 476 -1.28 20.33 -35.52
CA VAL A 476 -0.01 20.59 -34.82
C VAL A 476 -0.06 21.91 -34.04
N THR A 477 -0.70 22.95 -34.58
CA THR A 477 -0.89 24.23 -33.87
C THR A 477 -1.79 24.06 -32.64
N LEU A 478 -2.74 23.13 -32.70
CA LEU A 478 -3.59 22.72 -31.58
C LEU A 478 -2.87 21.82 -30.58
N ASN A 479 -1.60 21.45 -30.80
CA ASN A 479 -0.81 20.54 -29.96
C ASN A 479 -1.39 19.12 -29.86
N TYR A 480 -1.90 18.57 -30.96
CA TYR A 480 -2.16 17.14 -31.02
C TYR A 480 -0.85 16.35 -30.84
N ALA A 481 -0.92 15.23 -30.12
CA ALA A 481 0.21 14.33 -29.93
C ALA A 481 0.29 13.30 -31.07
N GLY A 482 1.50 12.88 -31.43
CA GLY A 482 1.72 11.97 -32.56
C GLY A 482 2.35 12.67 -33.77
N PRO A 483 2.41 12.03 -34.93
CA PRO A 483 1.63 10.85 -35.33
C PRO A 483 2.07 9.52 -34.71
N TYR A 484 1.11 8.60 -34.57
CA TYR A 484 1.30 7.23 -34.14
C TYR A 484 0.69 6.26 -35.16
N LEU A 485 1.19 5.03 -35.24
CA LEU A 485 0.52 3.97 -36.01
C LEU A 485 -0.76 3.55 -35.30
N ASP A 486 -1.82 3.33 -36.08
CA ASP A 486 -3.09 2.80 -35.60
C ASP A 486 -3.32 1.39 -36.20
N PRO A 487 -2.75 0.33 -35.62
CA PRO A 487 -2.88 -1.02 -36.16
C PRO A 487 -4.28 -1.58 -35.90
N GLY A 488 -5.25 -1.24 -36.75
CA GLY A 488 -6.58 -1.85 -36.78
C GLY A 488 -7.70 -1.03 -36.15
N GLY A 489 -7.67 0.31 -36.28
CA GLY A 489 -8.73 1.19 -35.81
C GLY A 489 -8.95 1.14 -34.30
N ALA A 490 -7.87 1.03 -33.51
CA ALA A 490 -7.95 1.06 -32.06
C ALA A 490 -8.42 2.46 -31.61
N THR A 491 -9.73 2.57 -31.34
CA THR A 491 -10.39 3.83 -30.98
C THR A 491 -9.93 4.40 -29.64
N GLU A 492 -9.34 3.59 -28.77
CA GLU A 492 -8.90 4.03 -27.44
C GLU A 492 -7.40 4.25 -27.39
N ALA A 493 -7.00 5.44 -26.90
CA ALA A 493 -5.61 5.76 -26.62
C ALA A 493 -5.06 4.80 -25.56
N PRO A 494 -3.83 4.28 -25.73
CA PRO A 494 -3.28 3.35 -24.77
C PRO A 494 -3.02 4.05 -23.42
N PRO A 495 -3.09 3.25 -22.34
CA PRO A 495 -2.98 3.78 -20.99
C PRO A 495 -1.60 4.37 -20.72
N LEU A 496 -1.59 5.36 -19.82
CA LEU A 496 -0.36 5.89 -19.28
C LEU A 496 0.31 4.79 -18.43
N ALA A 497 1.56 4.48 -18.71
CA ALA A 497 2.32 3.48 -17.98
C ALA A 497 3.46 4.14 -17.20
N PHE A 498 3.95 3.45 -16.17
CA PHE A 498 5.12 3.83 -15.39
C PHE A 498 6.26 2.85 -15.62
N VAL A 499 7.48 3.36 -15.78
CA VAL A 499 8.67 2.53 -15.97
C VAL A 499 9.02 1.83 -14.67
N GLY A 500 9.10 0.49 -14.67
CA GLY A 500 9.46 -0.27 -13.47
C GLY A 500 10.85 0.08 -12.94
N ALA A 501 11.00 0.16 -11.61
CA ALA A 501 12.29 0.38 -10.98
C ALA A 501 13.17 -0.88 -11.09
N PRO A 502 14.49 -0.74 -11.35
CA PRO A 502 15.41 -1.87 -11.30
C PRO A 502 15.41 -2.46 -9.87
N GLY A 503 15.32 -3.79 -9.76
CA GLY A 503 15.31 -4.49 -8.47
C GLY A 503 13.95 -4.57 -7.77
N ALA A 504 12.88 -4.02 -8.36
CA ALA A 504 11.53 -4.12 -7.78
C ALA A 504 10.92 -5.55 -7.84
N ALA A 505 11.65 -6.57 -8.30
CA ALA A 505 11.31 -8.00 -8.25
C ALA A 505 9.85 -8.34 -8.64
N LEU A 506 9.37 -7.80 -9.76
CA LEU A 506 8.02 -8.05 -10.29
C LEU A 506 8.06 -8.95 -11.53
N ALA A 507 7.09 -9.86 -11.63
CA ALA A 507 6.93 -10.74 -12.78
C ALA A 507 5.98 -10.14 -13.83
N LEU A 508 6.21 -10.47 -15.10
CA LEU A 508 5.33 -10.06 -16.20
C LEU A 508 3.92 -10.67 -16.04
N ASP A 509 2.91 -9.92 -16.49
CA ASP A 509 1.48 -10.23 -16.41
C ASP A 509 0.93 -10.38 -14.97
N GLN A 510 1.73 -10.01 -13.97
CA GLN A 510 1.31 -9.96 -12.58
C GLN A 510 0.43 -8.74 -12.33
N ARG A 511 -0.67 -8.93 -11.60
CA ARG A 511 -1.41 -7.84 -10.97
C ARG A 511 -0.79 -7.52 -9.60
N VAL A 512 -0.44 -6.27 -9.39
CA VAL A 512 0.22 -5.79 -8.18
C VAL A 512 -0.64 -4.74 -7.52
N HIS A 513 -0.74 -4.78 -6.19
CA HIS A 513 -1.37 -3.73 -5.41
C HIS A 513 -0.30 -2.74 -4.93
N LEU A 514 -0.53 -1.47 -5.22
CA LEU A 514 0.41 -0.36 -4.98
C LEU A 514 -0.25 0.70 -4.09
N ARG A 515 0.60 1.42 -3.36
CA ARG A 515 0.18 2.49 -2.47
C ARG A 515 1.06 3.72 -2.66
N LEU A 516 0.40 4.86 -2.83
CA LEU A 516 0.97 6.20 -2.83
C LEU A 516 0.86 6.78 -1.41
N ASP A 517 1.99 7.09 -0.79
CA ASP A 517 2.03 7.70 0.53
C ASP A 517 2.21 9.22 0.43
N PRO A 518 1.52 10.02 1.27
CA PRO A 518 1.76 11.46 1.33
C PRO A 518 3.16 11.76 1.88
N PRO A 519 3.77 12.90 1.56
CA PRO A 519 4.99 13.36 2.23
C PRO A 519 4.78 13.48 3.74
N THR A 520 5.81 13.22 4.53
CA THR A 520 5.75 13.31 6.00
C THR A 520 5.37 14.71 6.50
N ARG A 521 5.81 15.76 5.78
CA ARG A 521 5.48 17.17 6.04
C ARG A 521 4.24 17.67 5.28
N GLY A 522 3.40 16.74 4.80
CA GLY A 522 2.18 17.03 4.06
C GLY A 522 2.39 17.37 2.58
N LEU A 523 1.29 17.30 1.84
CA LEU A 523 1.19 17.61 0.43
C LEU A 523 1.06 19.12 0.24
N GLU A 524 2.01 19.72 -0.46
CA GLU A 524 1.92 21.12 -0.88
C GLU A 524 1.02 21.22 -2.11
N LEU A 525 -0.29 21.20 -1.86
CA LEU A 525 -1.31 21.22 -2.89
C LEU A 525 -2.32 22.33 -2.60
N GLY A 526 -2.59 23.14 -3.62
CA GLY A 526 -3.60 24.20 -3.57
C GLY A 526 -3.08 25.54 -3.07
N PHE A 527 -4.00 26.39 -2.65
CA PHE A 527 -3.69 27.75 -2.20
C PHE A 527 -4.74 28.27 -1.22
N VAL A 528 -4.36 29.23 -0.38
CA VAL A 528 -5.30 29.92 0.50
C VAL A 528 -6.04 30.98 -0.31
N ASN A 529 -7.36 30.85 -0.41
CA ASN A 529 -8.20 31.78 -1.15
C ASN A 529 -8.45 33.09 -0.34
N ARG A 530 -9.14 34.06 -0.95
CA ARG A 530 -9.47 35.34 -0.30
C ARG A 530 -10.36 35.22 0.94
N LEU A 531 -11.02 34.09 1.13
CA LEU A 531 -11.84 33.79 2.30
C LEU A 531 -11.03 33.12 3.42
N GLY A 532 -9.72 32.94 3.24
CA GLY A 532 -8.87 32.24 4.22
C GLY A 532 -9.09 30.73 4.24
N GLU A 533 -9.64 30.15 3.17
CA GLU A 533 -9.83 28.70 3.03
C GLU A 533 -8.75 28.13 2.12
N LEU A 534 -8.16 27.00 2.49
CA LEU A 534 -7.24 26.27 1.62
C LEU A 534 -8.05 25.53 0.55
N GLU A 535 -7.88 25.94 -0.71
CA GLU A 535 -8.62 25.41 -1.86
C GLU A 535 -7.75 24.41 -2.63
N VAL A 536 -8.27 23.19 -2.83
CA VAL A 536 -7.57 22.04 -3.43
C VAL A 536 -8.48 21.30 -4.43
N PRO A 537 -7.93 20.41 -5.28
CA PRO A 537 -8.71 19.53 -6.14
C PRO A 537 -9.77 18.72 -5.37
N PRO A 538 -10.92 18.40 -5.97
CA PRO A 538 -12.00 17.67 -5.31
C PRO A 538 -11.75 16.15 -5.32
N TRP A 539 -10.59 15.73 -4.82
CA TRP A 539 -10.26 14.31 -4.70
C TRP A 539 -10.93 13.70 -3.48
N ASP A 540 -11.54 12.53 -3.66
CA ASP A 540 -12.16 11.74 -2.58
C ASP A 540 -11.20 11.49 -1.41
N LEU A 541 -9.95 11.15 -1.73
CA LEU A 541 -8.77 11.06 -0.89
C LEU A 541 -8.58 12.28 0.03
N LEU A 542 -8.65 13.48 -0.55
CA LEU A 542 -8.40 14.72 0.19
C LEU A 542 -9.55 15.00 1.17
N ALA A 543 -10.79 14.65 0.81
CA ALA A 543 -11.94 14.81 1.70
C ALA A 543 -11.77 14.06 3.04
N GLY A 544 -10.96 13.00 3.06
CA GLY A 544 -10.59 12.26 4.27
C GLY A 544 -9.45 12.88 5.10
N ALA A 545 -8.84 13.98 4.66
CA ALA A 545 -7.81 14.67 5.43
C ALA A 545 -8.42 15.36 6.66
N THR A 546 -7.87 15.03 7.84
CA THR A 546 -8.33 15.55 9.14
C THR A 546 -7.40 16.62 9.71
N PHE A 547 -6.17 16.69 9.20
CA PHE A 547 -5.16 17.66 9.65
C PHE A 547 -4.43 18.28 8.45
N ALA A 548 -4.07 19.55 8.62
CA ALA A 548 -3.03 20.22 7.86
C ALA A 548 -1.77 20.36 8.72
N VAL A 549 -0.61 20.29 8.09
CA VAL A 549 0.68 20.59 8.69
C VAL A 549 1.11 21.99 8.25
N LEU A 550 1.50 22.82 9.21
CA LEU A 550 2.17 24.09 8.98
C LEU A 550 3.67 23.88 9.17
N PRO A 551 4.42 23.67 8.09
CA PRO A 551 5.84 23.38 8.18
C PRO A 551 6.58 24.58 8.76
N HIS A 552 7.36 24.41 9.83
CA HIS A 552 8.28 25.43 10.28
C HIS A 552 9.41 25.58 9.23
N ARG A 553 9.88 26.80 8.99
CA ARG A 553 10.85 27.08 7.92
C ARG A 553 12.18 26.35 8.13
N ASP A 554 12.69 26.38 9.37
CA ASP A 554 14.03 25.86 9.67
C ASP A 554 14.05 24.50 10.39
N ASP A 555 13.13 24.24 11.33
CA ASP A 555 13.14 23.02 12.16
C ASP A 555 11.87 22.15 11.99
N PRO A 556 11.96 20.97 11.36
CA PRO A 556 10.83 20.05 11.20
C PRO A 556 10.18 19.58 12.52
N GLN A 557 10.89 19.64 13.65
CA GLN A 557 10.33 19.24 14.95
C GLN A 557 9.31 20.24 15.48
N LEU A 558 9.35 21.48 14.97
CA LEU A 558 8.42 22.55 15.34
C LEU A 558 7.19 22.59 14.43
N ASP A 559 7.02 21.66 13.49
CA ASP A 559 5.86 21.60 12.59
C ASP A 559 4.54 21.54 13.38
N LEU A 560 3.62 22.47 13.10
CA LEU A 560 2.32 22.51 13.78
C LEU A 560 1.29 21.66 13.03
N ARG A 561 0.52 20.87 13.78
CA ARG A 561 -0.62 20.10 13.25
C ARG A 561 -1.93 20.80 13.58
N VAL A 562 -2.62 21.26 12.55
CA VAL A 562 -3.86 22.01 12.66
C VAL A 562 -5.03 21.11 12.24
N PRO A 563 -6.03 20.88 13.09
CA PRO A 563 -7.23 20.15 12.68
C PRO A 563 -8.00 20.97 11.64
N VAL A 564 -8.51 20.30 10.60
CA VAL A 564 -9.22 20.96 9.50
C VAL A 564 -10.59 20.35 9.25
N GLN A 565 -11.50 21.16 8.74
CA GLN A 565 -12.80 20.73 8.23
C GLN A 565 -12.85 20.97 6.73
N SER A 566 -13.39 20.00 6.00
CA SER A 566 -13.51 20.07 4.55
C SER A 566 -14.95 20.33 4.11
N ARG A 567 -15.11 21.09 3.03
CA ARG A 567 -16.39 21.26 2.32
C ARG A 567 -16.16 21.30 0.83
N LEU A 568 -17.07 20.69 0.06
CA LEU A 568 -17.06 20.78 -1.40
C LEU A 568 -17.78 22.05 -1.84
N ALA A 569 -17.11 22.87 -2.64
CA ALA A 569 -17.68 24.12 -3.14
C ALA A 569 -17.19 24.40 -4.57
N PHE A 570 -18.13 24.50 -5.51
CA PHE A 570 -17.86 24.85 -6.92
C PHE A 570 -16.78 23.96 -7.55
N GLY A 571 -16.91 22.63 -7.40
CA GLY A 571 -15.99 21.66 -7.98
C GLY A 571 -14.58 21.70 -7.40
N ARG A 572 -14.38 22.26 -6.19
CA ARG A 572 -13.11 22.22 -5.46
C ARG A 572 -13.37 21.92 -3.99
N LEU A 573 -12.44 21.24 -3.35
CA LEU A 573 -12.46 21.03 -1.91
C LEU A 573 -11.86 22.24 -1.22
N ARG A 574 -12.49 22.66 -0.12
CA ARG A 574 -12.04 23.78 0.69
C ARG A 574 -11.86 23.34 2.12
N PHE A 575 -10.74 23.72 2.70
CA PHE A 575 -10.37 23.40 4.07
C PHE A 575 -10.30 24.67 4.90
N THR A 576 -10.98 24.64 6.04
CA THR A 576 -10.88 25.66 7.09
C THR A 576 -10.24 25.05 8.31
N SER A 577 -9.42 25.85 9.02
CA SER A 577 -8.95 25.46 10.34
C SER A 577 -10.13 25.27 11.28
N ALA A 578 -10.16 24.15 12.00
CA ALA A 578 -11.09 23.94 13.10
C ALA A 578 -10.62 24.63 14.39
N ASP A 579 -9.36 25.09 14.42
CA ASP A 579 -8.82 25.86 15.53
C ASP A 579 -9.07 27.37 15.29
N PRO A 580 -9.87 28.03 16.15
CA PRO A 580 -10.16 29.47 16.01
C PRO A 580 -8.92 30.35 16.20
N ALA A 581 -7.85 29.86 16.82
CA ALA A 581 -6.60 30.60 16.98
C ALA A 581 -5.77 30.66 15.69
N ILE A 582 -6.01 29.75 14.74
CA ILE A 582 -5.21 29.61 13.52
C ILE A 582 -6.10 29.86 12.31
N ALA A 583 -6.11 31.10 11.80
CA ALA A 583 -6.76 31.43 10.54
C ALA A 583 -5.73 31.39 9.39
N PHE A 584 -6.00 30.60 8.34
CA PHE A 584 -5.05 30.45 7.23
C PHE A 584 -4.73 31.76 6.49
N SER A 585 -5.67 32.70 6.45
CA SER A 585 -5.46 34.04 5.88
C SER A 585 -4.47 34.90 6.67
N GLU A 586 -4.31 34.64 7.97
CA GLU A 586 -3.49 35.44 8.90
C GLU A 586 -2.20 34.71 9.32
N LEU A 587 -1.89 33.56 8.71
CA LEU A 587 -0.70 32.76 9.03
C LEU A 587 0.59 33.57 8.95
N ALA A 588 0.76 34.36 7.89
CA ALA A 588 1.96 35.18 7.70
C ALA A 588 2.17 36.22 8.82
N LYS A 589 1.11 36.62 9.56
CA LYS A 589 1.19 37.57 10.67
C LYS A 589 1.28 36.88 12.03
N THR A 590 0.52 35.80 12.22
CA THR A 590 0.40 35.11 13.51
C THR A 590 1.51 34.09 13.74
N HIS A 591 2.02 33.49 12.67
CA HIS A 591 3.01 32.42 12.67
C HIS A 591 4.04 32.62 11.53
N PRO A 592 4.80 33.74 11.53
CA PRO A 592 5.70 34.10 10.43
C PRO A 592 6.82 33.08 10.18
N GLU A 593 7.19 32.30 11.19
CA GLU A 593 8.16 31.21 11.16
C GLU A 593 7.65 29.94 10.46
N HIS A 594 6.36 29.87 10.14
CA HIS A 594 5.74 28.76 9.43
C HIS A 594 5.50 29.07 7.94
N GLY A 595 5.43 28.00 7.15
CA GLY A 595 5.14 28.02 5.71
C GLY A 595 3.65 27.91 5.39
N VAL A 596 3.36 27.59 4.13
CA VAL A 596 1.98 27.37 3.65
C VAL A 596 1.38 26.08 4.23
N PRO A 597 0.06 26.04 4.46
CA PRO A 597 -0.60 24.84 4.97
C PRO A 597 -0.53 23.71 3.95
N ARG A 598 -0.09 22.53 4.41
CA ARG A 598 0.06 21.31 3.62
C ARG A 598 -0.88 20.23 4.15
N LEU A 599 -1.71 19.63 3.30
CA LEU A 599 -2.66 18.60 3.74
C LEU A 599 -1.95 17.27 3.96
N VAL A 600 -2.36 16.51 4.98
CA VAL A 600 -1.91 15.13 5.17
C VAL A 600 -3.09 14.20 4.87
N PRO A 601 -3.30 13.82 3.60
CA PRO A 601 -4.35 12.89 3.26
C PRO A 601 -3.96 11.44 3.63
N PRO A 602 -4.92 10.50 3.67
CA PRO A 602 -4.59 9.09 3.78
C PRO A 602 -3.79 8.59 2.55
N SER A 603 -3.11 7.46 2.68
CA SER A 603 -2.44 6.83 1.54
C SER A 603 -3.44 6.40 0.46
N HIS A 604 -3.13 6.61 -0.81
CA HIS A 604 -3.97 6.19 -1.93
C HIS A 604 -3.54 4.80 -2.41
N ARG A 605 -4.47 3.84 -2.44
CA ARG A 605 -4.24 2.45 -2.85
C ARG A 605 -4.85 2.20 -4.22
N PHE A 606 -4.08 1.59 -5.13
CA PHE A 606 -4.54 1.24 -6.47
C PHE A 606 -3.90 -0.07 -6.94
N ALA A 607 -4.45 -0.68 -7.99
CA ALA A 607 -3.83 -1.86 -8.61
C ALA A 607 -3.14 -1.47 -9.91
N ALA A 608 -2.10 -2.20 -10.30
CA ALA A 608 -1.42 -2.06 -11.58
C ALA A 608 -1.11 -3.44 -12.19
N GLU A 609 -1.06 -3.51 -13.51
CA GLU A 609 -0.58 -4.67 -14.24
C GLU A 609 0.87 -4.48 -14.68
N VAL A 610 1.69 -5.50 -14.46
CA VAL A 610 3.06 -5.56 -14.93
C VAL A 610 3.07 -6.08 -16.36
N ARG A 611 3.58 -5.30 -17.31
CA ARG A 611 3.63 -5.68 -18.73
C ARG A 611 5.03 -5.53 -19.29
N ALA A 612 5.29 -6.25 -20.38
CA ALA A 612 6.54 -6.11 -21.11
C ALA A 612 6.61 -4.71 -21.78
N PRO A 613 7.80 -4.11 -21.92
CA PRO A 613 7.97 -2.79 -22.53
C PRO A 613 7.84 -2.82 -24.06
N THR A 614 7.24 -3.85 -24.66
CA THR A 614 7.18 -4.09 -26.12
C THR A 614 6.47 -2.97 -26.91
N ARG A 615 5.86 -2.01 -26.23
CA ARG A 615 5.24 -0.81 -26.80
C ARG A 615 5.90 0.52 -26.40
N VAL A 616 7.02 0.52 -25.67
CA VAL A 616 7.70 1.73 -25.15
C VAL A 616 8.84 2.15 -26.08
N PRO A 617 8.89 3.41 -26.54
CA PRO A 617 10.02 3.94 -27.31
C PRO A 617 10.96 4.82 -26.46
N PRO A 618 12.30 4.72 -26.65
CA PRO A 618 13.08 3.55 -27.03
C PRO A 618 13.10 2.50 -25.91
N PRO A 619 13.60 1.26 -26.13
CA PRO A 619 13.79 0.28 -25.06
C PRO A 619 14.73 0.85 -24.00
N ARG A 620 14.16 1.42 -22.93
CA ARG A 620 14.91 1.73 -21.71
C ARG A 620 15.34 0.41 -21.07
N PRO A 621 16.46 0.36 -20.35
CA PRO A 621 16.93 -0.85 -19.67
C PRO A 621 15.99 -1.38 -18.56
N ALA A 622 14.80 -0.79 -18.37
CA ALA A 622 13.80 -1.27 -17.44
C ALA A 622 13.09 -2.51 -17.99
N GLY A 623 13.17 -3.62 -17.25
CA GLY A 623 12.64 -4.93 -17.66
C GLY A 623 11.11 -5.02 -17.79
N PHE A 624 10.34 -4.03 -17.31
CA PHE A 624 8.88 -4.02 -17.34
C PHE A 624 8.28 -2.62 -17.19
N VAL A 625 6.98 -2.49 -17.50
CA VAL A 625 6.15 -1.30 -17.23
C VAL A 625 4.96 -1.64 -16.36
N LEU A 626 4.47 -0.67 -15.62
CA LEU A 626 3.31 -0.76 -14.75
C LEU A 626 2.17 0.05 -15.36
N ILE A 627 1.05 -0.62 -15.64
CA ILE A 627 -0.16 0.01 -16.15
C ILE A 627 -1.16 0.11 -14.99
N PRO A 628 -1.49 1.32 -14.49
CA PRO A 628 -2.51 1.49 -13.47
C PRO A 628 -3.86 0.96 -13.96
N LEU A 629 -4.51 0.16 -13.13
CA LEU A 629 -5.89 -0.26 -13.33
C LEU A 629 -6.80 0.82 -12.77
N HIS A 630 -7.12 1.79 -13.63
CA HIS A 630 -7.98 2.92 -13.32
C HIS A 630 -9.09 3.02 -14.36
N ARG A 631 -10.22 3.67 -14.00
CA ARG A 631 -11.35 3.89 -14.92
C ARG A 631 -10.90 4.68 -16.15
N ASP A 632 -10.17 5.76 -15.90
CA ASP A 632 -9.57 6.60 -16.93
C ASP A 632 -8.16 6.10 -17.25
N LEU A 633 -7.87 5.90 -18.54
CA LEU A 633 -6.57 5.40 -19.01
C LEU A 633 -5.44 6.43 -18.89
N ARG A 634 -5.79 7.72 -18.73
CA ARG A 634 -4.89 8.86 -18.58
C ARG A 634 -5.49 9.88 -17.60
N PRO A 635 -4.69 10.81 -17.05
CA PRO A 635 -5.20 11.93 -16.27
C PRO A 635 -6.14 12.81 -17.09
N THR A 636 -7.39 12.92 -16.67
CA THR A 636 -8.42 13.72 -17.34
C THR A 636 -8.89 14.90 -16.49
N GLY A 637 -8.59 14.90 -15.19
CA GLY A 637 -9.07 15.92 -14.26
C GLY A 637 -10.48 15.64 -13.75
N ASN A 638 -11.09 16.63 -13.10
CA ASN A 638 -12.40 16.45 -12.47
C ASN A 638 -13.53 16.43 -13.52
N PRO A 639 -14.26 15.31 -13.70
CA PRO A 639 -15.31 15.21 -14.72
C PRO A 639 -16.59 15.99 -14.40
N GLY A 640 -16.70 16.65 -13.24
CA GLY A 640 -17.91 17.39 -12.87
C GLY A 640 -17.78 18.25 -11.61
N TYR A 641 -18.83 18.29 -10.77
CA TYR A 641 -18.84 19.10 -9.54
C TYR A 641 -18.73 18.26 -8.25
N SER A 642 -18.63 16.94 -8.37
CA SER A 642 -18.53 16.00 -7.25
C SER A 642 -17.09 15.67 -6.88
N LEU A 643 -16.91 14.98 -5.76
CA LEU A 643 -15.65 14.27 -5.50
C LEU A 643 -15.44 13.19 -6.56
N TYR A 644 -14.18 12.97 -6.93
CA TYR A 644 -13.80 11.88 -7.81
C TYR A 644 -12.52 11.21 -7.32
N THR A 645 -12.30 9.97 -7.78
CA THR A 645 -11.06 9.24 -7.52
C THR A 645 -10.01 9.68 -8.55
N PRO A 646 -8.90 10.29 -8.13
CA PRO A 646 -7.89 10.80 -9.06
C PRO A 646 -7.08 9.67 -9.69
N HIS A 647 -6.67 9.87 -10.95
CA HIS A 647 -5.70 8.97 -11.58
C HIS A 647 -4.35 9.02 -10.82
N PRO A 648 -3.63 7.90 -10.61
CA PRO A 648 -2.37 7.88 -9.85
C PRO A 648 -1.31 8.87 -10.35
N ALA A 649 -1.31 9.20 -11.64
CA ALA A 649 -0.42 10.22 -12.19
C ALA A 649 -0.77 11.65 -11.73
N GLU A 650 -2.03 12.00 -11.47
CA GLU A 650 -2.42 13.30 -10.90
C GLU A 650 -1.88 13.46 -9.47
N LEU A 651 -1.87 12.37 -8.72
CA LEU A 651 -1.33 12.30 -7.36
C LEU A 651 0.19 12.47 -7.34
N LEU A 652 0.90 11.83 -8.27
CA LEU A 652 2.35 12.00 -8.41
C LEU A 652 2.72 13.42 -8.83
N LEU A 653 1.94 14.05 -9.73
CA LEU A 653 2.10 15.46 -10.09
C LEU A 653 1.88 16.40 -8.90
N ALA A 654 1.02 16.02 -7.96
CA ALA A 654 0.80 16.76 -6.72
C ALA A 654 1.88 16.56 -5.65
N GLY A 655 2.89 15.72 -5.91
CA GLY A 655 4.00 15.48 -4.98
C GLY A 655 3.74 14.36 -3.96
N MET A 656 2.80 13.46 -4.23
CA MET A 656 2.74 12.19 -3.49
C MET A 656 4.05 11.41 -3.70
N GLN A 657 4.48 10.66 -2.68
CA GLN A 657 5.68 9.85 -2.79
C GLN A 657 5.47 8.74 -3.83
N ALA A 658 6.57 8.28 -4.40
CA ALA A 658 6.58 7.21 -5.37
C ALA A 658 5.83 5.95 -4.85
N PRO A 659 4.90 5.31 -5.59
CA PRO A 659 4.25 4.10 -5.14
C PRO A 659 5.22 3.00 -4.70
N VAL A 660 4.88 2.46 -3.54
CA VAL A 660 5.45 1.25 -2.94
C VAL A 660 4.43 0.12 -3.09
N ARG A 661 4.83 -1.12 -2.80
CA ARG A 661 3.88 -2.24 -2.75
C ARG A 661 2.92 -2.04 -1.58
N ASP A 662 1.62 -2.21 -1.81
CA ASP A 662 0.59 -2.16 -0.77
C ASP A 662 0.53 -3.50 -0.02
N GLN A 663 1.63 -3.86 0.62
CA GLN A 663 1.77 -5.10 1.38
C GLN A 663 2.16 -4.77 2.81
N PHE A 664 1.41 -5.34 3.75
CA PHE A 664 1.62 -5.14 5.17
C PHE A 664 1.68 -6.48 5.90
N GLY A 665 2.64 -6.64 6.80
CA GLY A 665 2.79 -7.84 7.60
C GLY A 665 3.01 -9.11 6.76
N ALA A 666 2.27 -10.18 7.00
CA ALA A 666 2.61 -11.52 6.49
C ALA A 666 2.61 -11.65 4.96
N ALA A 667 1.85 -10.83 4.22
CA ALA A 667 1.84 -10.90 2.76
C ALA A 667 3.19 -10.48 2.13
N GLN A 668 4.03 -9.73 2.86
CA GLN A 668 5.34 -9.23 2.37
C GLN A 668 6.35 -10.34 2.08
N VAL A 669 6.14 -11.57 2.57
CA VAL A 669 7.04 -12.70 2.28
C VAL A 669 6.76 -13.36 0.92
N LEU A 670 5.54 -13.18 0.38
CA LEU A 670 5.10 -13.84 -0.84
C LEU A 670 5.90 -13.40 -2.09
N PRO A 671 6.29 -12.11 -2.26
CA PRO A 671 7.17 -11.73 -3.35
C PRO A 671 8.54 -12.40 -3.31
N GLY A 672 9.14 -12.58 -2.12
CA GLY A 672 10.40 -13.33 -1.99
C GLY A 672 10.26 -14.78 -2.44
N LEU A 673 9.14 -15.43 -2.07
CA LEU A 673 8.81 -16.76 -2.56
C LEU A 673 8.54 -16.78 -4.07
N HIS A 674 7.87 -15.76 -4.60
CA HIS A 674 7.59 -15.66 -6.02
C HIS A 674 8.86 -15.46 -6.85
N ALA A 675 9.76 -14.59 -6.39
CA ALA A 675 11.04 -14.33 -7.05
C ALA A 675 11.92 -15.58 -7.10
N ALA A 676 11.94 -16.37 -6.02
CA ALA A 676 12.78 -17.56 -5.93
C ALA A 676 12.16 -18.82 -6.55
N LEU A 677 10.85 -19.02 -6.40
CA LEU A 677 10.14 -20.28 -6.71
C LEU A 677 8.96 -20.09 -7.68
N GLY A 678 8.79 -18.90 -8.25
CA GLY A 678 7.71 -18.57 -9.18
C GLY A 678 6.33 -18.52 -8.55
N GLN A 679 5.28 -18.52 -9.39
CA GLN A 679 3.89 -18.46 -8.94
C GLN A 679 3.52 -19.61 -8.00
N ALA A 680 4.03 -20.82 -8.26
CA ALA A 680 3.81 -21.99 -7.42
C ALA A 680 4.31 -21.77 -5.98
N GLY A 681 5.46 -21.12 -5.81
CA GLY A 681 6.02 -20.76 -4.51
C GLY A 681 5.12 -19.80 -3.73
N SER A 682 4.61 -18.77 -4.39
CA SER A 682 3.66 -17.81 -3.78
C SER A 682 2.36 -18.48 -3.35
N VAL A 683 1.78 -19.33 -4.21
CA VAL A 683 0.55 -20.09 -3.91
C VAL A 683 0.77 -21.03 -2.73
N ALA A 684 1.88 -21.78 -2.72
CA ALA A 684 2.24 -22.67 -1.62
C ALA A 684 2.44 -21.88 -0.31
N GLY A 685 3.12 -20.74 -0.38
CA GLY A 685 3.30 -19.83 0.75
C GLY A 685 1.96 -19.34 1.30
N GLY A 686 1.05 -18.92 0.42
CA GLY A 686 -0.31 -18.50 0.78
C GLY A 686 -1.10 -19.60 1.50
N LEU A 687 -1.05 -20.84 1.01
CA LEU A 687 -1.73 -21.99 1.65
C LEU A 687 -1.15 -22.30 3.03
N VAL A 688 0.18 -22.33 3.15
CA VAL A 688 0.88 -22.67 4.39
C VAL A 688 0.65 -21.61 5.46
N LEU A 689 0.80 -20.33 5.12
CA LEU A 689 0.55 -19.22 6.02
C LEU A 689 -0.96 -19.11 6.35
N GLY A 690 -1.85 -19.45 5.41
CA GLY A 690 -3.28 -19.61 5.66
C GLY A 690 -3.58 -20.70 6.69
N ALA A 691 -2.90 -21.86 6.62
CA ALA A 691 -3.02 -22.91 7.63
C ALA A 691 -2.52 -22.46 9.02
N LEU A 692 -1.41 -21.71 9.08
CA LEU A 692 -0.92 -21.09 10.33
C LEU A 692 -1.92 -20.06 10.88
N THR A 693 -2.58 -19.30 10.00
CA THR A 693 -3.66 -18.37 10.37
C THR A 693 -4.80 -19.13 11.04
N LEU A 694 -5.30 -20.20 10.41
CA LEU A 694 -6.40 -21.00 10.94
C LEU A 694 -6.07 -21.62 12.31
N ALA A 695 -4.84 -22.10 12.49
CA ALA A 695 -4.36 -22.60 13.78
C ALA A 695 -4.35 -21.51 14.86
N GLY A 696 -3.86 -20.31 14.52
CA GLY A 696 -3.86 -19.16 15.41
C GLY A 696 -5.27 -18.67 15.76
N LEU A 697 -6.18 -18.60 14.78
CA LEU A 697 -7.58 -18.24 14.99
C LEU A 697 -8.29 -19.24 15.92
N MET A 698 -8.06 -20.54 15.73
CA MET A 698 -8.60 -21.57 16.62
C MET A 698 -8.06 -21.45 18.05
N PHE A 699 -6.78 -21.12 18.20
CA PHE A 699 -6.18 -20.86 19.51
C PHE A 699 -6.85 -19.65 20.20
N TRP A 700 -6.97 -18.53 19.50
CA TRP A 700 -7.55 -17.30 20.04
C TRP A 700 -9.06 -17.40 20.31
N LEU A 701 -9.79 -18.15 19.48
CA LEU A 701 -11.19 -18.47 19.73
C LEU A 701 -11.35 -19.16 21.10
N ARG A 702 -10.56 -20.21 21.38
CA ARG A 702 -10.62 -20.92 22.67
C ARG A 702 -10.19 -20.03 23.84
N ARG A 703 -9.21 -19.15 23.64
CA ARG A 703 -8.79 -18.17 24.66
C ARG A 703 -9.91 -17.18 24.95
N SER A 704 -10.56 -16.63 23.93
CA SER A 704 -11.69 -15.69 24.09
C SER A 704 -12.83 -16.31 24.92
N GLN A 705 -13.18 -17.57 24.66
CA GLN A 705 -14.19 -18.31 25.43
C GLN A 705 -13.82 -18.42 26.92
N ARG A 706 -12.56 -18.74 27.22
CA ARG A 706 -12.07 -18.84 28.60
C ARG A 706 -12.04 -17.50 29.31
N PHE A 707 -11.61 -16.44 28.62
CA PHE A 707 -11.62 -15.10 29.18
C PHE A 707 -13.05 -14.63 29.46
N ALA A 708 -13.98 -14.88 28.55
CA ALA A 708 -15.40 -14.58 28.76
C ALA A 708 -15.99 -15.35 29.95
N ALA A 709 -15.72 -16.65 30.06
CA ALA A 709 -16.14 -17.45 31.22
C ALA A 709 -15.64 -16.86 32.55
N ARG A 710 -14.40 -16.33 32.57
CA ARG A 710 -13.83 -15.67 33.76
C ARG A 710 -14.39 -14.27 34.03
N CYS A 711 -14.73 -13.51 33.00
CA CYS A 711 -15.33 -12.19 33.15
C CYS A 711 -16.79 -12.28 33.61
N PHE A 712 -17.55 -13.24 33.08
CA PHE A 712 -19.01 -13.24 33.17
C PHE A 712 -19.60 -14.46 33.90
N GLY A 713 -18.77 -15.42 34.32
CA GLY A 713 -19.24 -16.69 34.86
C GLY A 713 -19.89 -17.61 33.81
N GLY A 714 -19.65 -17.35 32.52
CA GLY A 714 -20.20 -18.05 31.36
C GLY A 714 -20.02 -17.24 30.07
N GLY A 715 -20.86 -17.48 29.05
CA GLY A 715 -20.89 -16.65 27.83
C GLY A 715 -19.91 -17.07 26.74
N GLU A 716 -19.40 -18.30 26.79
CA GLU A 716 -18.46 -18.86 25.80
C GLU A 716 -19.04 -18.88 24.39
N ALA A 717 -20.35 -19.13 24.26
CA ALA A 717 -21.04 -19.08 22.98
C ALA A 717 -21.10 -17.65 22.42
N GLY A 718 -21.40 -16.65 23.27
CA GLY A 718 -21.42 -15.25 22.88
C GLY A 718 -20.03 -14.75 22.46
N ALA A 719 -19.00 -15.07 23.24
CA ALA A 719 -17.62 -14.72 22.91
C ALA A 719 -17.16 -15.37 21.60
N ALA A 720 -17.54 -16.64 21.35
CA ALA A 720 -17.26 -17.30 20.08
C ALA A 720 -17.95 -16.64 18.89
N LEU A 721 -19.21 -16.22 19.05
CA LEU A 721 -19.94 -15.50 18.00
C LEU A 721 -19.28 -14.16 17.69
N VAL A 722 -18.99 -13.36 18.71
CA VAL A 722 -18.29 -12.07 18.55
C VAL A 722 -16.91 -12.28 17.91
N PHE A 723 -16.17 -13.31 18.33
CA PHE A 723 -14.89 -13.65 17.72
C PHE A 723 -15.03 -13.98 16.23
N LEU A 724 -16.03 -14.78 15.83
CA LEU A 724 -16.29 -15.08 14.41
C LEU A 724 -16.67 -13.83 13.62
N VAL A 725 -17.44 -12.90 14.20
CA VAL A 725 -17.73 -11.59 13.58
C VAL A 725 -16.43 -10.80 13.36
N CYS A 726 -15.53 -10.78 14.35
CA CYS A 726 -14.21 -10.19 14.21
C CYS A 726 -13.40 -10.84 13.06
N VAL A 727 -13.47 -12.17 12.92
CA VAL A 727 -12.78 -12.87 11.81
C VAL A 727 -13.36 -12.50 10.44
N VAL A 728 -14.68 -12.36 10.33
CA VAL A 728 -15.33 -11.91 9.08
C VAL A 728 -14.94 -10.46 8.75
N ALA A 729 -14.94 -9.58 9.75
CA ALA A 729 -14.66 -8.16 9.57
C ALA A 729 -13.18 -7.85 9.32
N GLY A 730 -12.26 -8.63 9.90
CA GLY A 730 -10.82 -8.38 9.89
C GLY A 730 -10.26 -8.00 8.52
N PRO A 731 -10.44 -8.83 7.46
CA PRO A 731 -9.90 -8.55 6.12
C PRO A 731 -10.42 -7.27 5.45
N ALA A 732 -11.54 -6.71 5.92
CA ALA A 732 -12.08 -5.45 5.41
C ALA A 732 -11.56 -4.22 6.18
N CYS A 733 -10.88 -4.41 7.31
CA CYS A 733 -10.37 -3.34 8.15
C CYS A 733 -8.97 -2.88 7.71
N ASP A 734 -8.69 -1.60 7.89
CA ASP A 734 -7.35 -1.04 7.67
C ASP A 734 -6.37 -1.54 8.75
N PRO A 735 -5.20 -2.12 8.38
CA PRO A 735 -4.25 -2.67 9.34
C PRO A 735 -3.72 -1.62 10.33
N ALA A 736 -3.52 -0.37 9.90
CA ALA A 736 -3.04 0.68 10.79
C ALA A 736 -4.10 1.04 11.85
N ALA A 737 -5.38 1.11 11.47
CA ALA A 737 -6.48 1.26 12.41
C ALA A 737 -6.57 0.08 13.40
N LEU A 738 -6.41 -1.16 12.91
CA LEU A 738 -6.41 -2.35 13.78
C LEU A 738 -5.27 -2.33 14.79
N LEU A 739 -4.06 -1.91 14.38
CA LEU A 739 -2.92 -1.81 15.29
C LEU A 739 -3.16 -0.81 16.43
N ARG A 740 -3.86 0.30 16.18
CA ARG A 740 -4.22 1.28 17.21
C ARG A 740 -5.11 0.70 18.32
N ILE A 741 -5.82 -0.40 18.04
CA ILE A 741 -6.69 -1.07 19.01
C ILE A 741 -5.99 -2.31 19.58
N ALA A 742 -5.34 -3.10 18.72
CA ALA A 742 -4.67 -4.33 19.08
C ALA A 742 -3.50 -4.07 20.04
N VAL A 743 -2.60 -3.15 19.70
CA VAL A 743 -1.39 -2.84 20.50
C VAL A 743 -1.73 -2.44 21.93
N PRO A 744 -2.61 -1.46 22.22
CA PRO A 744 -2.92 -1.11 23.60
C PRO A 744 -3.66 -2.22 24.36
N SER A 745 -4.55 -2.98 23.70
CA SER A 745 -5.26 -4.10 24.33
C SER A 745 -4.29 -5.20 24.79
N VAL A 746 -3.35 -5.50 23.91
CA VAL A 746 -2.24 -6.43 24.11
C VAL A 746 -1.35 -5.88 25.24
N ALA A 747 -0.81 -4.65 25.12
CA ALA A 747 0.05 -4.03 26.13
C ALA A 747 -0.57 -4.01 27.53
N LEU A 748 -1.86 -3.68 27.64
CA LEU A 748 -2.60 -3.74 28.90
C LEU A 748 -2.59 -5.15 29.51
N CYS A 749 -2.81 -6.18 28.69
CA CYS A 749 -2.73 -7.58 29.12
C CYS A 749 -1.33 -7.94 29.64
N ALA A 750 -0.26 -7.49 28.97
CA ALA A 750 1.12 -7.71 29.46
C ALA A 750 1.41 -6.98 30.76
N VAL A 751 1.04 -5.70 30.89
CA VAL A 751 1.29 -4.92 32.11
C VAL A 751 0.61 -5.58 33.31
N LEU A 752 -0.64 -6.03 33.15
CA LEU A 752 -1.36 -6.75 34.20
C LEU A 752 -0.71 -8.11 34.52
N GLY A 753 -0.20 -8.83 33.50
CA GLY A 753 0.56 -10.06 33.67
C GLY A 753 1.86 -9.86 34.47
N LEU A 754 2.68 -8.89 34.05
CA LEU A 754 3.91 -8.48 34.73
C LEU A 754 3.67 -8.04 36.17
N THR A 755 2.61 -7.26 36.40
CA THR A 755 2.21 -6.87 37.75
C THR A 755 1.91 -8.10 38.61
N GLY A 756 1.21 -9.10 38.05
CA GLY A 756 0.96 -10.37 38.70
C GLY A 756 2.23 -11.14 39.04
N ILE A 757 3.26 -11.09 38.21
CA ILE A 757 4.58 -11.70 38.47
C ILE A 757 5.33 -10.96 39.57
N LEU A 758 5.38 -9.63 39.50
CA LEU A 758 6.08 -8.80 40.48
C LEU A 758 5.50 -8.99 41.89
N VAL A 759 4.17 -9.12 42.00
CA VAL A 759 3.48 -9.43 43.26
C VAL A 759 3.90 -10.81 43.82
N ARG A 760 4.28 -11.76 42.95
CA ARG A 760 4.72 -13.12 43.33
C ARG A 760 6.22 -13.27 43.53
N LEU A 761 7.01 -12.27 43.12
CA LEU A 761 8.46 -12.27 43.23
C LEU A 761 9.02 -12.50 44.66
N PRO A 762 8.37 -12.02 45.74
CA PRO A 762 8.81 -12.32 47.11
C PRO A 762 8.68 -13.80 47.49
N GLN A 763 7.72 -14.52 46.89
CA GLN A 763 7.51 -15.96 47.12
C GLN A 763 8.56 -16.80 46.38
N LEU A 764 9.06 -16.30 45.25
CA LEU A 764 10.19 -16.86 44.50
C LEU A 764 11.49 -16.91 45.30
N ARG A 765 11.77 -15.87 46.09
CA ARG A 765 13.00 -15.80 46.90
C ARG A 765 13.02 -16.76 48.09
N ARG A 766 11.86 -17.32 48.46
CA ARG A 766 11.72 -18.23 49.62
C ARG A 766 11.77 -19.72 49.22
N ARG A 767 11.76 -20.02 47.92
CA ARG A 767 11.99 -21.36 47.35
C ARG A 767 13.37 -21.39 46.72
#